data_AF-A0A8H6SNS0-F1
#
_entry.id   AF-A0A8H6SNS0-F1
#
_cell.length_a   1.000
_cell.length_b   1.000
_cell.length_c   1.000
_cell.angle_alpha   90.00
_cell.angle_beta   90.00
_cell.angle_gamma   90.00
#
_symmetry.space_group_name_H-M   'P 1'
#
loop_
_entity.id
_entity.type
_entity.pdbx_description
1 polymer ?
#
loop_
_entity_poly.entity_id
_entity_poly.type
_entity_poly.pdbx_seq_one_letter_code
_entity_poly.pdbx_strand_id
1 'polypeptide(L)'
;MPVPPVLAVLQEPSAAKHLLEAILESPNGRRALSRLARTCRAWLDPALDVLWRELDSFVPLIGLFPPILLKKTKKPGLGLATLPKERDWDKVLKYGTRVRKITYDEVTTVVSASIFPIFEDLRPRTYILPNLENLTWRISSPENLDRATMFLCPELEGLDLHLGVAKTKFATLPAFLADLGTRIKLKSFSLTGATAIPDAFTNLLQRQDCLERLTLLAPGALSPNAGRWIAYLPRLKRLQLDLSSRSLIPVNGFFDQIRSGDATPDSLESHTDSGVFSADEADFAEVRKAALRITEDARVSSGAFGSLTQLHLTGSVGNIAAFLGHLNCALAQLELVIEDPPDAAEWRQLCGMFGDRFGDSLVSLNISATLSSKFSELVRSTSRAAPAPSRLNLEHLSSLPFLRYLSIDLPESILFTATDVARLSEVAPSLQDLRLSPLARFTSTAPPQLTLDALAPLVRNCPRLASLAVVINANVGSADITATSEVFRWLHVGHSWVSDSLQVAILLSQFAPNLEAVKWYTERNRPGFNEANSRGWQQVAEILPHLQQLRRNERKAAMQFRPPPIILPPPPPIIEKEMVIEYVEVAAPRPVMADKSIDATVSTAECGIEARPAMADMSVQAVPTMSSRQVQAVQKYASISVDATPEMKEIQVDATVTPTRSSAGVQTTVKTPDELASSPTRPSCAPSAGTHSLSLSSILSLVGMLRTMMLYPFTLPLRIVSSAVELVKRKPRTEEGGDVALDTLNETVSETETEIRPEPVQVVERWVPVLRRRERDNQRATRTSFVQTTMSDNKKQERDFTPEVDALIAECDSLVKSGKLEPALDKLLILEKQTRNAADLKSTTRLVKAVAEHCYQARNFDLLNTNVSVLSKKHGQLKAAVQALVELVMTWLDDVKKSAGTDKWIELLNTLRSVTEGKIYLETPRARVTLTLAKHHEVLANAAPKTPAYKENMQTASELLSDLQVETYSSMDRREKTEFILEQMRLLVAVARLKDAEIDAKTGKEVVAGGEAEWIKVRVGGRKINEEFLKEKENEDLKLKYYDLMIQHALHGSAYLDVAKYYHKVWETPSIKEDVGDQGKAALEHIVYYIVLASHSNEQSDMLHRLYTDPALLKLELHYNLVKCFVTRELMRWPGIVSLYGEFLRKTPVFSREKQWEDLHTRVIEHNVRVVEQYYTRITLTRLTSLLDLDQKQTEETISRLVVAGTIWARIDRPAGIVSFRSAQTAEDVMNAWSSDMQKLLSVVEKSWMSMNAAQAAIKA
;
A
#
# COMPACT_ATOMS: atom_id res chain seq x y z
N MET A 1 -34.65 -10.87 -53.96
CA MET A 1 -33.25 -10.75 -53.49
C MET A 1 -33.24 -10.89 -51.97
N PRO A 2 -32.25 -11.60 -51.38
CA PRO A 2 -32.11 -11.69 -49.94
C PRO A 2 -31.57 -10.38 -49.33
N VAL A 3 -31.95 -10.09 -48.09
CA VAL A 3 -31.48 -8.93 -47.31
C VAL A 3 -30.02 -9.18 -46.88
N PRO A 4 -29.11 -8.18 -46.91
CA PRO A 4 -27.72 -8.38 -46.53
C PRO A 4 -27.56 -8.78 -45.04
N PRO A 5 -26.59 -9.64 -44.71
CA PRO A 5 -26.49 -10.30 -43.39
C PRO A 5 -26.31 -9.32 -42.21
N VAL A 6 -25.73 -8.15 -42.43
CA VAL A 6 -25.53 -7.13 -41.39
C VAL A 6 -26.86 -6.57 -40.85
N LEU A 7 -27.93 -6.56 -41.66
CA LEU A 7 -29.26 -6.15 -41.21
C LEU A 7 -30.02 -7.25 -40.46
N ALA A 8 -29.66 -8.52 -40.66
CA ALA A 8 -30.28 -9.64 -39.93
C ALA A 8 -29.89 -9.63 -38.44
N VAL A 9 -28.63 -9.31 -38.13
CA VAL A 9 -28.11 -9.18 -36.75
C VAL A 9 -28.87 -8.14 -35.92
N LEU A 10 -29.44 -7.11 -36.58
CA LEU A 10 -30.25 -6.07 -35.92
C LEU A 10 -31.75 -6.41 -35.82
N GLN A 11 -32.20 -7.47 -36.48
CA GLN A 11 -33.57 -8.00 -36.37
C GLN A 11 -33.66 -9.13 -35.33
N GLU A 12 -32.55 -9.82 -35.06
CA GLU A 12 -32.47 -10.86 -34.03
C GLU A 12 -32.27 -10.24 -32.62
N PRO A 13 -33.23 -10.35 -31.69
CA PRO A 13 -33.17 -9.64 -30.41
C PRO A 13 -32.04 -10.12 -29.49
N SER A 14 -31.65 -11.39 -29.60
CA SER A 14 -30.46 -12.02 -28.98
C SER A 14 -29.16 -11.35 -29.43
N ALA A 15 -28.94 -11.25 -30.74
CA ALA A 15 -27.73 -10.66 -31.30
C ALA A 15 -27.65 -9.14 -31.03
N ALA A 16 -28.79 -8.44 -31.10
CA ALA A 16 -28.87 -7.02 -30.71
C ALA A 16 -28.55 -6.82 -29.22
N LYS A 17 -29.01 -7.70 -28.33
CA LYS A 17 -28.66 -7.67 -26.89
C LYS A 17 -27.15 -7.87 -26.67
N HIS A 18 -26.56 -8.90 -27.28
CA HIS A 18 -25.12 -9.16 -27.14
C HIS A 18 -24.25 -8.02 -27.70
N LEU A 19 -24.69 -7.37 -28.78
CA LEU A 19 -24.02 -6.15 -29.29
C LEU A 19 -24.05 -5.01 -28.26
N LEU A 20 -25.20 -4.78 -27.60
CA LEU A 20 -25.32 -3.76 -26.56
C LEU A 20 -24.51 -4.10 -25.29
N GLU A 21 -24.39 -5.38 -24.96
CA GLU A 21 -23.52 -5.87 -23.87
C GLU A 21 -22.03 -5.66 -24.20
N ALA A 22 -21.58 -6.01 -25.40
CA ALA A 22 -20.21 -5.72 -25.85
C ALA A 22 -19.91 -4.20 -25.90
N ILE A 23 -20.91 -3.37 -26.22
CA ILE A 23 -20.79 -1.91 -26.11
C ILE A 23 -20.69 -1.47 -24.64
N LEU A 24 -21.41 -2.09 -23.70
CA LEU A 24 -21.32 -1.77 -22.26
C LEU A 24 -19.90 -2.02 -21.72
N GLU A 25 -19.25 -3.11 -22.11
CA GLU A 25 -17.90 -3.50 -21.70
C GLU A 25 -16.80 -2.59 -22.29
N SER A 26 -17.09 -1.86 -23.37
CA SER A 26 -16.16 -0.93 -24.00
C SER A 26 -15.87 0.31 -23.12
N PRO A 27 -14.68 0.94 -23.22
CA PRO A 27 -14.38 2.16 -22.48
C PRO A 27 -15.34 3.30 -22.89
N ASN A 28 -16.06 3.84 -21.90
CA ASN A 28 -17.23 4.75 -22.04
C ASN A 28 -18.54 4.11 -22.50
N GLY A 29 -18.69 2.78 -22.44
CA GLY A 29 -19.85 2.02 -22.89
C GLY A 29 -21.20 2.55 -22.39
N ARG A 30 -21.36 2.80 -21.08
CA ARG A 30 -22.56 3.42 -20.51
C ARG A 30 -22.93 4.77 -21.17
N ARG A 31 -21.94 5.57 -21.59
CA ARG A 31 -22.17 6.86 -22.30
C ARG A 31 -22.54 6.65 -23.77
N ALA A 32 -22.01 5.60 -24.40
CA ALA A 32 -22.42 5.22 -25.76
C ALA A 32 -23.87 4.70 -25.76
N LEU A 33 -24.23 3.82 -24.83
CA LEU A 33 -25.59 3.30 -24.66
C LEU A 33 -26.61 4.41 -24.35
N SER A 34 -26.29 5.37 -23.47
CA SER A 34 -27.20 6.49 -23.20
C SER A 34 -27.40 7.44 -24.40
N ARG A 35 -26.46 7.46 -25.35
CA ARG A 35 -26.61 8.14 -26.65
C ARG A 35 -27.44 7.31 -27.62
N LEU A 36 -27.19 6.01 -27.72
CA LEU A 36 -27.96 5.07 -28.56
C LEU A 36 -29.45 5.03 -28.17
N ALA A 37 -29.75 5.01 -26.86
CA ALA A 37 -31.12 5.13 -26.36
C ALA A 37 -31.83 6.42 -26.81
N ARG A 38 -31.08 7.44 -27.24
CA ARG A 38 -31.59 8.75 -27.69
C ARG A 38 -31.58 8.92 -29.22
N THR A 39 -31.12 7.94 -30.02
CA THR A 39 -31.08 8.08 -31.49
C THR A 39 -32.40 7.71 -32.15
N CYS A 40 -33.06 6.61 -31.76
CA CYS A 40 -34.35 6.22 -32.30
C CYS A 40 -35.20 5.42 -31.30
N ARG A 41 -36.50 5.29 -31.60
CA ARG A 41 -37.46 4.57 -30.73
C ARG A 41 -37.18 3.07 -30.61
N ALA A 42 -36.63 2.43 -31.64
CA ALA A 42 -36.30 1.00 -31.60
C ALA A 42 -35.10 0.69 -30.67
N TRP A 43 -34.13 1.61 -30.57
CA TRP A 43 -32.99 1.48 -29.66
C TRP A 43 -33.30 1.95 -28.23
N LEU A 44 -34.37 2.73 -28.02
CA LEU A 44 -34.73 3.31 -26.73
C LEU A 44 -34.85 2.25 -25.64
N ASP A 45 -35.78 1.30 -25.77
CA ASP A 45 -36.03 0.32 -24.72
C ASP A 45 -34.88 -0.68 -24.53
N PRO A 46 -34.32 -1.34 -25.58
CA PRO A 46 -33.21 -2.28 -25.42
C PRO A 46 -31.94 -1.64 -24.83
N ALA A 47 -31.58 -0.42 -25.24
CA ALA A 47 -30.41 0.26 -24.69
C ALA A 47 -30.65 0.78 -23.27
N LEU A 48 -31.90 1.13 -22.90
CA LEU A 48 -32.25 1.46 -21.52
C LEU A 48 -32.27 0.23 -20.62
N ASP A 49 -32.70 -0.94 -21.10
CA ASP A 49 -32.65 -2.19 -20.34
C ASP A 49 -31.20 -2.54 -19.99
N VAL A 50 -30.28 -2.52 -20.96
CA VAL A 50 -28.85 -2.79 -20.69
C VAL A 50 -28.22 -1.70 -19.81
N LEU A 51 -28.57 -0.42 -20.01
CA LEU A 51 -28.00 0.69 -19.23
C LEU A 51 -28.47 0.73 -17.76
N TRP A 52 -29.71 0.34 -17.48
CA TRP A 52 -30.29 0.35 -16.13
C TRP A 52 -30.22 -1.01 -15.43
N ARG A 53 -29.80 -2.08 -16.12
CA ARG A 53 -29.65 -3.43 -15.56
C ARG A 53 -28.80 -3.44 -14.28
N GLU A 54 -27.68 -2.73 -14.29
CA GLU A 54 -26.67 -2.77 -13.24
C GLU A 54 -26.31 -1.34 -12.77
N LEU A 55 -26.71 -1.00 -11.55
CA LEU A 55 -26.50 0.31 -10.95
C LEU A 55 -25.51 0.25 -9.77
N ASP A 56 -24.45 1.06 -9.82
CA ASP A 56 -23.44 1.09 -8.74
C ASP A 56 -23.85 1.99 -7.56
N SER A 57 -25.03 2.64 -7.63
CA SER A 57 -25.54 3.57 -6.63
C SER A 57 -27.03 3.86 -6.84
N PHE A 58 -27.72 4.34 -5.80
CA PHE A 58 -29.10 4.88 -5.89
C PHE A 58 -29.19 6.27 -6.55
N VAL A 59 -28.06 6.99 -6.74
CA VAL A 59 -28.06 8.36 -7.30
C VAL A 59 -28.85 8.49 -8.62
N PRO A 60 -28.77 7.57 -9.60
CA PRO A 60 -29.57 7.64 -10.82
C PRO A 60 -31.08 7.54 -10.57
N LEU A 61 -31.52 6.70 -9.62
CA LEU A 61 -32.93 6.54 -9.26
C LEU A 61 -33.47 7.80 -8.56
N ILE A 62 -32.70 8.35 -7.61
CA ILE A 62 -33.06 9.60 -6.92
C ILE A 62 -33.11 10.77 -7.91
N GLY A 63 -32.22 10.79 -8.91
CA GLY A 63 -32.21 11.79 -9.98
C GLY A 63 -33.42 11.77 -10.92
N LEU A 64 -34.32 10.79 -10.83
CA LEU A 64 -35.58 10.75 -11.59
C LEU A 64 -36.70 11.60 -10.96
N PHE A 65 -36.61 11.92 -9.67
CA PHE A 65 -37.57 12.80 -9.00
C PHE A 65 -37.52 14.22 -9.59
N PRO A 66 -38.64 14.96 -9.60
CA PRO A 66 -38.68 16.35 -10.05
C PRO A 66 -37.63 17.22 -9.32
N PRO A 67 -36.93 18.14 -10.01
CA PRO A 67 -35.84 18.93 -9.42
C PRO A 67 -36.29 19.90 -8.33
N ILE A 68 -37.60 20.12 -8.17
CA ILE A 68 -38.18 20.90 -7.07
C ILE A 68 -38.18 20.13 -5.74
N LEU A 69 -38.21 18.79 -5.78
CA LEU A 69 -38.11 17.93 -4.60
C LEU A 69 -36.67 17.73 -4.15
N LEU A 70 -35.70 17.85 -5.07
CA LEU A 70 -34.30 17.60 -4.79
C LEU A 70 -33.66 18.73 -3.97
N LYS A 71 -32.90 18.36 -2.95
CA LYS A 71 -32.13 19.28 -2.10
C LYS A 71 -31.08 20.00 -2.95
N LYS A 72 -31.19 21.33 -3.06
CA LYS A 72 -30.18 22.18 -3.72
C LYS A 72 -28.82 21.95 -3.05
N THR A 73 -27.80 21.67 -3.85
CA THR A 73 -26.53 21.07 -3.39
C THR A 73 -25.66 22.01 -2.55
N LYS A 74 -25.96 22.09 -1.25
CA LYS A 74 -24.97 22.31 -0.19
C LYS A 74 -24.73 20.95 0.47
N LYS A 75 -23.46 20.55 0.64
CA LYS A 75 -23.09 19.26 1.28
C LYS A 75 -23.74 19.14 2.68
N PRO A 76 -24.09 17.93 3.17
CA PRO A 76 -23.86 16.61 2.56
C PRO A 76 -25.10 16.01 1.87
N GLY A 77 -24.83 15.18 0.85
CA GLY A 77 -25.78 14.26 0.20
C GLY A 77 -26.78 14.87 -0.79
N LEU A 78 -26.99 14.18 -1.91
CA LEU A 78 -28.22 14.24 -2.69
C LEU A 78 -29.36 13.69 -1.82
N GLY A 79 -30.43 14.45 -1.69
CA GLY A 79 -31.53 14.19 -0.75
C GLY A 79 -32.84 14.77 -1.27
N LEU A 80 -33.96 14.34 -0.71
CA LEU A 80 -35.25 15.00 -0.91
C LEU A 80 -35.39 16.11 0.14
N ALA A 81 -35.67 17.33 -0.32
CA ALA A 81 -35.92 18.51 0.52
C ALA A 81 -37.41 18.70 0.84
N THR A 82 -38.29 18.10 0.05
CA THR A 82 -39.74 18.04 0.29
C THR A 82 -40.23 16.63 0.01
N LEU A 83 -41.32 16.22 0.68
CA LEU A 83 -41.87 14.87 0.58
C LEU A 83 -42.50 14.66 -0.82
N PRO A 84 -42.20 13.54 -1.52
CA PRO A 84 -42.76 13.24 -2.83
C PRO A 84 -44.24 12.89 -2.74
N LYS A 85 -45.03 13.30 -3.74
CA LYS A 85 -46.42 12.86 -3.94
C LYS A 85 -46.44 11.63 -4.83
N GLU A 86 -47.53 10.87 -4.84
CA GLU A 86 -47.67 9.63 -5.63
C GLU A 86 -47.22 9.77 -7.09
N ARG A 87 -47.61 10.86 -7.78
CA ARG A 87 -47.24 11.12 -9.18
C ARG A 87 -45.73 11.34 -9.41
N ASP A 88 -44.99 11.75 -8.39
CA ASP A 88 -43.55 11.99 -8.50
C ASP A 88 -42.76 10.67 -8.60
N TRP A 89 -43.37 9.55 -8.19
CA TRP A 89 -42.81 8.20 -8.25
C TRP A 89 -42.93 7.52 -9.62
N ASP A 90 -43.81 7.98 -10.53
CA ASP A 90 -44.11 7.30 -11.80
C ASP A 90 -42.85 6.97 -12.62
N LYS A 91 -41.88 7.90 -12.66
CA LYS A 91 -40.59 7.69 -13.34
C LYS A 91 -39.71 6.70 -12.58
N VAL A 92 -39.62 6.82 -11.26
CA VAL A 92 -38.82 5.93 -10.42
C VAL A 92 -39.30 4.49 -10.58
N LEU A 93 -40.61 4.25 -10.54
CA LEU A 93 -41.20 2.93 -10.76
C LEU A 93 -40.93 2.40 -12.18
N LYS A 94 -41.11 3.24 -13.22
CA LYS A 94 -40.91 2.84 -14.63
C LYS A 94 -39.46 2.44 -14.95
N TYR A 95 -38.47 3.07 -14.32
CA TYR A 95 -37.07 2.69 -14.49
C TYR A 95 -36.66 1.59 -13.49
N GLY A 96 -37.26 1.56 -12.29
CA GLY A 96 -37.02 0.54 -11.27
C GLY A 96 -37.32 -0.89 -11.72
N THR A 97 -38.28 -1.10 -12.62
CA THR A 97 -38.55 -2.43 -13.23
C THR A 97 -37.42 -2.95 -14.14
N ARG A 98 -36.44 -2.12 -14.52
CA ARG A 98 -35.30 -2.51 -15.37
C ARG A 98 -34.05 -2.88 -14.57
N VAL A 99 -34.00 -2.50 -13.29
CA VAL A 99 -32.85 -2.74 -12.42
C VAL A 99 -32.85 -4.22 -11.99
N ARG A 100 -31.79 -4.94 -12.35
CA ARG A 100 -31.55 -6.33 -11.95
C ARG A 100 -30.46 -6.45 -10.89
N LYS A 101 -29.46 -5.59 -10.91
CA LYS A 101 -28.40 -5.52 -9.92
C LYS A 101 -28.23 -4.11 -9.38
N ILE A 102 -28.12 -3.97 -8.06
CA ILE A 102 -27.79 -2.69 -7.43
C ILE A 102 -26.73 -2.85 -6.35
N THR A 103 -25.76 -1.92 -6.36
CA THR A 103 -24.75 -1.77 -5.30
C THR A 103 -25.04 -0.52 -4.49
N TYR A 104 -24.95 -0.64 -3.17
CA TYR A 104 -24.98 0.48 -2.24
C TYR A 104 -23.77 0.41 -1.30
N ASP A 105 -23.22 1.57 -0.97
CA ASP A 105 -22.02 1.70 -0.15
C ASP A 105 -22.13 2.95 0.73
N GLU A 106 -22.36 2.74 2.02
CA GLU A 106 -22.60 3.82 2.98
C GLU A 106 -21.43 4.82 3.08
N VAL A 107 -20.19 4.40 2.82
CA VAL A 107 -19.00 5.25 2.95
C VAL A 107 -18.77 6.09 1.70
N THR A 108 -18.98 5.53 0.51
CA THR A 108 -18.69 6.21 -0.76
C THR A 108 -19.91 6.92 -1.37
N THR A 109 -21.14 6.63 -0.92
CA THR A 109 -22.34 7.19 -1.53
C THR A 109 -22.60 8.66 -1.20
N VAL A 110 -22.96 9.42 -2.23
CA VAL A 110 -23.41 10.82 -2.12
C VAL A 110 -24.91 10.89 -1.81
N VAL A 111 -25.47 9.91 -1.08
CA VAL A 111 -26.91 9.79 -0.80
C VAL A 111 -27.18 10.14 0.66
N SER A 112 -28.15 11.03 0.93
CA SER A 112 -28.52 11.34 2.31
C SER A 112 -29.31 10.19 2.94
N ALA A 113 -28.88 9.74 4.12
CA ALA A 113 -29.57 8.71 4.91
C ALA A 113 -31.06 9.02 5.18
N SER A 114 -31.45 10.30 5.17
CA SER A 114 -32.84 10.76 5.28
C SER A 114 -33.78 10.26 4.18
N ILE A 115 -33.27 9.76 3.06
CA ILE A 115 -34.10 9.23 1.97
C ILE A 115 -34.76 7.89 2.33
N PHE A 116 -34.09 7.02 3.09
CA PHE A 116 -34.59 5.66 3.31
C PHE A 116 -35.92 5.61 4.10
N PRO A 117 -36.11 6.38 5.20
CA PRO A 117 -37.42 6.48 5.85
C PRO A 117 -38.51 7.02 4.90
N ILE A 118 -38.18 8.03 4.08
CA ILE A 118 -39.12 8.59 3.08
C ILE A 118 -39.51 7.51 2.05
N PHE A 119 -38.58 6.63 1.66
CA PHE A 119 -38.84 5.51 0.76
C PHE A 119 -39.61 4.38 1.43
N GLU A 120 -39.53 4.23 2.75
CA GLU A 120 -40.25 3.22 3.51
C GLU A 120 -41.72 3.63 3.73
N ASP A 121 -41.94 4.89 4.14
CA ASP A 121 -43.23 5.47 4.48
C ASP A 121 -44.08 5.85 3.26
N LEU A 122 -43.47 6.43 2.21
CA LEU A 122 -44.19 7.05 1.08
C LEU A 122 -44.10 6.28 -0.24
N ARG A 123 -43.61 5.04 -0.23
CA ARG A 123 -43.60 4.18 -1.43
C ARG A 123 -45.04 3.81 -1.86
N PRO A 124 -45.43 4.05 -3.12
CA PRO A 124 -46.75 3.67 -3.63
C PRO A 124 -46.88 2.16 -3.96
N ARG A 125 -45.80 1.38 -3.78
CA ARG A 125 -45.75 -0.08 -4.00
C ARG A 125 -44.82 -0.71 -2.96
N THR A 126 -45.09 -1.95 -2.57
CA THR A 126 -44.26 -2.72 -1.62
C THR A 126 -42.78 -2.73 -1.99
N TYR A 127 -42.48 -2.94 -3.28
CA TYR A 127 -41.13 -2.96 -3.82
C TYR A 127 -40.94 -1.88 -4.89
N ILE A 128 -39.93 -1.02 -4.68
CA ILE A 128 -39.52 0.02 -5.64
C ILE A 128 -38.77 -0.61 -6.83
N LEU A 129 -38.02 -1.69 -6.56
CA LEU A 129 -37.26 -2.48 -7.53
C LEU A 129 -37.81 -3.92 -7.55
N PRO A 130 -38.94 -4.18 -8.24
CA PRO A 130 -39.64 -5.47 -8.15
C PRO A 130 -38.92 -6.62 -8.87
N ASN A 131 -37.96 -6.30 -9.74
CA ASN A 131 -37.24 -7.22 -10.64
C ASN A 131 -35.77 -7.42 -10.22
N LEU A 132 -35.42 -7.10 -8.98
CA LEU A 132 -34.03 -7.09 -8.52
C LEU A 132 -33.55 -8.53 -8.24
N GLU A 133 -32.55 -8.97 -9.01
CA GLU A 133 -31.92 -10.30 -8.93
C GLU A 133 -30.70 -10.31 -8.00
N ASN A 134 -29.95 -9.20 -7.92
CA ASN A 134 -28.72 -9.09 -7.12
C ASN A 134 -28.63 -7.79 -6.31
N LEU A 135 -28.44 -7.91 -5.00
CA LEU A 135 -28.25 -6.79 -4.08
C LEU A 135 -26.86 -6.88 -3.43
N THR A 136 -26.02 -5.86 -3.63
CA THR A 136 -24.74 -5.72 -2.92
C THR A 136 -24.83 -4.52 -1.97
N TRP A 137 -24.71 -4.74 -0.67
CA TRP A 137 -24.96 -3.74 0.37
C TRP A 137 -23.77 -3.61 1.32
N ARG A 138 -23.07 -2.45 1.30
CA ARG A 138 -21.95 -2.16 2.20
C ARG A 138 -22.36 -1.17 3.29
N ILE A 139 -22.18 -1.62 4.52
CA ILE A 139 -22.68 -1.00 5.74
C ILE A 139 -21.51 -0.60 6.64
N SER A 140 -21.64 0.52 7.34
CA SER A 140 -20.81 0.91 8.49
C SER A 140 -21.65 1.22 9.74
N SER A 141 -22.95 1.52 9.60
CA SER A 141 -23.88 1.81 10.69
C SER A 141 -24.96 0.72 10.84
N PRO A 142 -25.30 0.27 12.07
CA PRO A 142 -26.33 -0.75 12.27
C PRO A 142 -27.71 -0.35 11.72
N GLU A 143 -28.08 0.93 11.79
CA GLU A 143 -29.33 1.45 11.21
C GLU A 143 -29.47 1.19 9.70
N ASN A 144 -28.35 1.02 8.98
CA ASN A 144 -28.36 0.80 7.53
C ASN A 144 -28.57 -0.67 7.15
N LEU A 145 -28.47 -1.59 8.11
CA LEU A 145 -28.87 -2.98 7.91
C LEU A 145 -30.40 -3.10 7.84
N ASP A 146 -31.11 -2.41 8.74
CA ASP A 146 -32.57 -2.42 8.77
C ASP A 146 -33.14 -1.81 7.48
N ARG A 147 -32.48 -0.77 6.93
CA ARG A 147 -32.81 -0.16 5.61
C ARG A 147 -32.65 -1.12 4.43
N ALA A 148 -31.86 -2.18 4.54
CA ALA A 148 -31.72 -3.16 3.46
C ALA A 148 -32.98 -4.04 3.29
N THR A 149 -33.81 -4.18 4.34
CA THR A 149 -35.03 -5.03 4.33
C THR A 149 -36.02 -4.62 3.23
N MET A 150 -36.10 -3.33 2.91
CA MET A 150 -37.01 -2.81 1.88
C MET A 150 -36.68 -3.28 0.45
N PHE A 151 -35.49 -3.84 0.24
CA PHE A 151 -35.01 -4.39 -1.04
C PHE A 151 -35.02 -5.93 -1.06
N LEU A 152 -35.54 -6.60 -0.02
CA LEU A 152 -35.78 -8.04 0.02
C LEU A 152 -37.03 -8.41 -0.78
N CYS A 153 -36.93 -8.35 -2.10
CA CYS A 153 -37.97 -8.77 -3.03
C CYS A 153 -37.92 -10.27 -3.37
N PRO A 154 -39.04 -10.92 -3.76
CA PRO A 154 -39.10 -12.37 -4.00
C PRO A 154 -38.20 -12.87 -5.14
N GLU A 155 -37.95 -12.03 -6.15
CA GLU A 155 -37.10 -12.34 -7.32
C GLU A 155 -35.59 -12.26 -7.02
N LEU A 156 -35.20 -11.94 -5.78
CA LEU A 156 -33.80 -11.78 -5.40
C LEU A 156 -33.09 -13.13 -5.38
N GLU A 157 -32.19 -13.35 -6.33
CA GLU A 157 -31.38 -14.57 -6.42
C GLU A 157 -30.05 -14.47 -5.66
N GLY A 158 -29.54 -13.26 -5.43
CA GLY A 158 -28.26 -13.07 -4.75
C GLY A 158 -28.18 -11.86 -3.84
N LEU A 159 -27.63 -12.06 -2.64
CA LEU A 159 -27.36 -11.02 -1.66
C LEU A 159 -25.90 -11.04 -1.21
N ASP A 160 -25.22 -9.89 -1.33
CA ASP A 160 -23.87 -9.68 -0.80
C ASP A 160 -23.89 -8.60 0.28
N LEU A 161 -23.63 -8.97 1.54
CA LEU A 161 -23.53 -8.08 2.69
C LEU A 161 -22.07 -7.84 3.06
N HIS A 162 -21.68 -6.57 3.17
CA HIS A 162 -20.39 -6.14 3.70
C HIS A 162 -20.60 -5.35 5.00
N LEU A 163 -20.23 -5.94 6.14
CA LEU A 163 -20.34 -5.37 7.49
C LEU A 163 -19.01 -4.73 7.90
N GLY A 164 -18.89 -3.42 7.68
CA GLY A 164 -17.70 -2.63 7.97
C GLY A 164 -17.45 -2.36 9.45
N VAL A 165 -16.19 -2.06 9.76
CA VAL A 165 -15.64 -1.66 11.08
C VAL A 165 -15.68 -2.75 12.17
N ALA A 166 -14.50 -3.17 12.64
CA ALA A 166 -14.32 -4.24 13.64
C ALA A 166 -14.78 -3.93 15.08
N LYS A 167 -15.43 -2.79 15.33
CA LYS A 167 -15.89 -2.35 16.66
C LYS A 167 -17.40 -2.23 16.79
N THR A 168 -18.14 -2.27 15.68
CA THR A 168 -19.60 -2.12 15.63
C THR A 168 -20.29 -3.49 15.68
N LYS A 169 -21.16 -3.71 16.67
CA LYS A 169 -21.99 -4.93 16.78
C LYS A 169 -23.34 -4.72 16.08
N PHE A 170 -23.70 -5.60 15.16
CA PHE A 170 -24.99 -5.56 14.45
C PHE A 170 -26.04 -6.41 15.18
N ALA A 171 -26.65 -5.85 16.23
CA ALA A 171 -27.63 -6.56 17.05
C ALA A 171 -28.90 -6.99 16.27
N THR A 172 -29.26 -6.28 15.20
CA THR A 172 -30.42 -6.61 14.34
C THR A 172 -30.15 -7.67 13.28
N LEU A 173 -28.88 -8.10 13.10
CA LEU A 173 -28.50 -9.10 12.09
C LEU A 173 -29.26 -10.43 12.18
N PRO A 174 -29.51 -11.02 13.37
CA PRO A 174 -30.31 -12.25 13.46
C PRO A 174 -31.75 -12.04 12.99
N ALA A 175 -32.37 -10.89 13.29
CA ALA A 175 -33.73 -10.56 12.86
C ALA A 175 -33.80 -10.35 11.34
N PHE A 176 -32.82 -9.66 10.76
CA PHE A 176 -32.69 -9.49 9.31
C PHE A 176 -32.56 -10.84 8.59
N LEU A 177 -31.70 -11.74 9.09
CA LEU A 177 -31.49 -13.07 8.50
C LEU A 177 -32.70 -13.99 8.66
N ALA A 178 -33.45 -13.86 9.76
CA ALA A 178 -34.74 -14.55 9.94
C ALA A 178 -35.77 -14.09 8.91
N ASP A 179 -35.92 -12.78 8.71
CA ASP A 179 -36.85 -12.22 7.72
C ASP A 179 -36.48 -12.68 6.30
N LEU A 180 -35.20 -12.58 5.93
CA LEU A 180 -34.66 -13.10 4.67
C LEU A 180 -34.94 -14.59 4.47
N GLY A 181 -34.68 -15.41 5.49
CA GLY A 181 -34.87 -16.87 5.47
C GLY A 181 -36.33 -17.30 5.33
N THR A 182 -37.28 -16.42 5.63
CA THR A 182 -38.72 -16.68 5.42
C THR A 182 -39.23 -16.20 4.06
N ARG A 183 -38.67 -15.13 3.49
CA ARG A 183 -39.21 -14.48 2.28
C ARG A 183 -38.59 -14.94 0.97
N ILE A 184 -37.31 -15.34 0.97
CA ILE A 184 -36.50 -15.47 -0.26
C ILE A 184 -35.73 -16.79 -0.27
N LYS A 185 -35.61 -17.42 -1.43
CA LYS A 185 -34.68 -18.54 -1.68
C LYS A 185 -33.52 -18.08 -2.56
N LEU A 186 -32.35 -17.87 -1.95
CA LEU A 186 -31.17 -17.37 -2.64
C LEU A 186 -30.43 -18.48 -3.40
N LYS A 187 -29.88 -18.15 -4.56
CA LYS A 187 -28.82 -18.92 -5.26
C LYS A 187 -27.42 -18.47 -4.87
N SER A 188 -27.26 -17.23 -4.39
CA SER A 188 -25.97 -16.66 -3.98
C SER A 188 -26.11 -15.92 -2.65
N PHE A 189 -25.28 -16.25 -1.67
CA PHE A 189 -25.21 -15.50 -0.41
C PHE A 189 -23.76 -15.20 -0.05
N SER A 190 -23.47 -13.93 0.25
CA SER A 190 -22.17 -13.48 0.72
C SER A 190 -22.33 -12.65 1.98
N LEU A 191 -21.61 -13.03 3.04
CA LEU A 191 -21.49 -12.28 4.28
C LEU A 191 -20.01 -12.06 4.56
N THR A 192 -19.60 -10.80 4.56
CA THR A 192 -18.21 -10.40 4.73
C THR A 192 -18.11 -9.29 5.77
N GLY A 193 -17.10 -9.33 6.64
CA GLY A 193 -16.89 -8.29 7.64
C GLY A 193 -16.33 -8.79 8.96
N ALA A 194 -15.98 -7.87 9.84
CA ALA A 194 -15.37 -8.18 11.13
C ALA A 194 -16.40 -8.50 12.25
N THR A 195 -17.70 -8.50 11.93
CA THR A 195 -18.77 -8.86 12.88
C THR A 195 -18.92 -10.38 12.95
N ALA A 196 -18.99 -10.93 14.16
CA ALA A 196 -19.20 -12.36 14.33
C ALA A 196 -20.57 -12.82 13.79
N ILE A 197 -20.58 -13.98 13.15
CA ILE A 197 -21.80 -14.67 12.71
C ILE A 197 -22.63 -15.06 13.95
N PRO A 198 -23.96 -14.81 13.99
CA PRO A 198 -24.80 -15.22 15.11
C PRO A 198 -24.85 -16.74 15.30
N ASP A 199 -24.94 -17.23 16.54
CA ASP A 199 -24.98 -18.68 16.82
C ASP A 199 -26.18 -19.38 16.14
N ALA A 200 -27.31 -18.68 16.04
CA ALA A 200 -28.52 -19.17 15.35
C ALA A 200 -28.43 -19.13 13.81
N PHE A 201 -27.35 -18.62 13.21
CA PHE A 201 -27.23 -18.38 11.76
C PHE A 201 -27.59 -19.60 10.89
N THR A 202 -27.11 -20.78 11.26
CA THR A 202 -27.37 -22.03 10.53
C THR A 202 -28.84 -22.42 10.56
N ASN A 203 -29.52 -22.17 11.68
CA ASN A 203 -30.94 -22.48 11.86
C ASN A 203 -31.81 -21.47 11.08
N LEU A 204 -31.42 -20.20 11.07
CA LEU A 204 -32.10 -19.14 10.29
C LEU A 204 -32.01 -19.37 8.78
N LEU A 205 -30.87 -19.86 8.28
CA LEU A 205 -30.65 -20.12 6.85
C LEU A 205 -30.85 -21.59 6.44
N GLN A 206 -31.31 -22.47 7.33
CA GLN A 206 -31.52 -23.89 7.05
C GLN A 206 -32.46 -24.15 5.86
N ARG A 207 -33.39 -23.22 5.59
CA ARG A 207 -34.37 -23.29 4.48
C ARG A 207 -33.78 -22.95 3.09
N GLN A 208 -32.52 -22.53 3.01
CA GLN A 208 -31.86 -22.08 1.78
C GLN A 208 -31.31 -23.26 0.93
N ASP A 209 -32.19 -24.17 0.53
CA ASP A 209 -31.90 -25.37 -0.27
C ASP A 209 -31.42 -25.07 -1.72
N CYS A 210 -31.59 -23.83 -2.19
CA CYS A 210 -31.27 -23.41 -3.55
C CYS A 210 -29.88 -22.76 -3.71
N LEU A 211 -29.09 -22.64 -2.63
CA LEU A 211 -27.78 -21.97 -2.67
C LEU A 211 -26.78 -22.72 -3.58
N GLU A 212 -26.31 -22.03 -4.62
CA GLU A 212 -25.23 -22.49 -5.49
C GLU A 212 -23.87 -21.84 -5.15
N ARG A 213 -23.89 -20.64 -4.55
CA ARG A 213 -22.70 -19.85 -4.21
C ARG A 213 -22.79 -19.34 -2.77
N LEU A 214 -21.78 -19.63 -1.97
CA LEU A 214 -21.69 -19.18 -0.58
C LEU A 214 -20.31 -18.57 -0.29
N THR A 215 -20.29 -17.34 0.22
CA THR A 215 -19.09 -16.64 0.68
C THR A 215 -19.27 -16.25 2.15
N LEU A 216 -18.40 -16.75 3.04
CA LEU A 216 -18.41 -16.39 4.45
C LEU A 216 -17.02 -15.91 4.88
N LEU A 217 -16.83 -14.59 4.89
CA LEU A 217 -15.60 -13.92 5.31
C LEU A 217 -15.86 -13.15 6.62
N ALA A 218 -16.25 -13.88 7.67
CA ALA A 218 -16.63 -13.33 8.97
C ALA A 218 -16.25 -14.26 10.14
N PRO A 219 -15.92 -13.73 11.34
CA PRO A 219 -15.66 -14.57 12.52
C PRO A 219 -16.83 -15.51 12.84
N GLY A 220 -16.55 -16.78 13.11
CA GLY A 220 -17.57 -17.82 13.35
C GLY A 220 -17.93 -18.67 12.13
N ALA A 221 -17.46 -18.33 10.92
CA ALA A 221 -17.67 -19.11 9.69
C ALA A 221 -17.12 -20.55 9.77
N LEU A 222 -16.08 -20.77 10.60
CA LEU A 222 -15.46 -22.09 10.82
C LEU A 222 -16.05 -22.85 12.03
N SER A 223 -17.27 -22.53 12.45
CA SER A 223 -17.95 -23.29 13.51
C SER A 223 -18.39 -24.69 13.02
N PRO A 224 -18.46 -25.71 13.90
CA PRO A 224 -18.90 -27.05 13.52
C PRO A 224 -20.33 -27.06 12.93
N ASN A 225 -21.23 -26.24 13.50
CA ASN A 225 -22.60 -26.06 12.99
C ASN A 225 -22.59 -25.53 11.55
N ALA A 226 -21.77 -24.52 11.26
CA ALA A 226 -21.63 -23.97 9.90
C ALA A 226 -21.07 -25.03 8.94
N GLY A 227 -20.05 -25.79 9.36
CA GLY A 227 -19.51 -26.90 8.56
C GLY A 227 -20.57 -27.94 8.22
N ARG A 228 -21.34 -28.40 9.20
CA ARG A 228 -22.46 -29.34 8.99
C ARG A 228 -23.49 -28.76 8.01
N TRP A 229 -23.92 -27.52 8.19
CA TRP A 229 -24.90 -26.88 7.29
C TRP A 229 -24.38 -26.81 5.84
N ILE A 230 -23.17 -26.29 5.65
CA ILE A 230 -22.55 -26.10 4.32
C ILE A 230 -22.32 -27.44 3.60
N ALA A 231 -21.86 -28.45 4.33
CA ALA A 231 -21.55 -29.77 3.78
C ALA A 231 -22.75 -30.49 3.16
N TYR A 232 -23.96 -30.23 3.67
CA TYR A 232 -25.20 -30.85 3.21
C TYR A 232 -26.06 -29.93 2.32
N LEU A 233 -25.53 -28.78 1.84
CA LEU A 233 -26.23 -27.95 0.85
C LEU A 233 -26.25 -28.66 -0.53
N PRO A 234 -27.43 -29.06 -1.07
CA PRO A 234 -27.52 -30.02 -2.18
C PRO A 234 -27.17 -29.44 -3.55
N ARG A 235 -26.99 -28.11 -3.66
CA ARG A 235 -26.72 -27.39 -4.91
C ARG A 235 -25.47 -26.52 -4.85
N LEU A 236 -24.72 -26.56 -3.74
CA LEU A 236 -23.57 -25.70 -3.53
C LEU A 236 -22.44 -26.07 -4.51
N LYS A 237 -22.19 -25.19 -5.48
CA LYS A 237 -21.13 -25.35 -6.49
C LYS A 237 -19.88 -24.57 -6.13
N ARG A 238 -20.03 -23.40 -5.48
CA ARG A 238 -18.94 -22.49 -5.11
C ARG A 238 -18.96 -22.16 -3.62
N LEU A 239 -17.83 -22.39 -2.95
CA LEU A 239 -17.62 -22.02 -1.55
C LEU A 239 -16.41 -21.10 -1.42
N GLN A 240 -16.55 -20.01 -0.65
CA GLN A 240 -15.46 -19.11 -0.30
C GLN A 240 -15.40 -18.91 1.21
N LEU A 241 -14.24 -19.19 1.81
CA LEU A 241 -13.99 -19.10 3.25
C LEU A 241 -12.68 -18.37 3.57
N ASP A 242 -12.66 -17.73 4.74
CA ASP A 242 -11.47 -17.12 5.31
C ASP A 242 -10.91 -17.95 6.47
N LEU A 243 -9.69 -18.46 6.28
CA LEU A 243 -8.89 -19.18 7.28
C LEU A 243 -7.80 -18.27 7.89
N SER A 244 -7.83 -16.97 7.59
CA SER A 244 -6.85 -15.98 8.06
C SER A 244 -6.82 -15.85 9.58
N SER A 245 -5.61 -15.66 10.12
CA SER A 245 -5.41 -15.42 11.57
C SER A 245 -6.08 -16.45 12.51
N ARG A 246 -6.32 -17.69 12.05
CA ARG A 246 -6.85 -18.81 12.87
C ARG A 246 -5.77 -19.85 13.15
N SER A 247 -5.90 -20.55 14.28
CA SER A 247 -5.16 -21.79 14.53
C SER A 247 -5.79 -22.97 13.78
N LEU A 248 -5.10 -24.11 13.69
CA LEU A 248 -5.66 -25.32 13.09
C LEU A 248 -6.90 -25.86 13.82
N ILE A 249 -7.14 -25.48 15.08
CA ILE A 249 -8.22 -26.04 15.91
C ILE A 249 -9.61 -25.69 15.32
N PRO A 250 -9.97 -24.42 15.06
CA PRO A 250 -11.18 -24.09 14.31
C PRO A 250 -11.27 -24.73 12.92
N VAL A 251 -10.16 -24.84 12.19
CA VAL A 251 -10.14 -25.41 10.83
C VAL A 251 -10.51 -26.89 10.84
N ASN A 252 -10.00 -27.66 11.81
CA ASN A 252 -10.38 -29.05 12.00
C ASN A 252 -11.79 -29.19 12.58
N GLY A 253 -12.14 -28.35 13.56
CA GLY A 253 -13.43 -28.35 14.25
C GLY A 253 -14.63 -28.10 13.34
N PHE A 254 -14.44 -27.37 12.24
CA PHE A 254 -15.42 -27.25 11.15
C PHE A 254 -15.94 -28.61 10.63
N PHE A 255 -15.12 -29.67 10.70
CA PHE A 255 -15.48 -31.02 10.23
C PHE A 255 -16.02 -31.96 11.31
N ASP A 256 -15.96 -31.61 12.61
CA ASP A 256 -16.29 -32.54 13.71
C ASP A 256 -17.73 -33.07 13.64
N GLN A 257 -18.70 -32.19 13.34
CA GLN A 257 -20.11 -32.55 13.17
C GLN A 257 -20.45 -33.22 11.82
N ILE A 258 -19.48 -33.30 10.90
CA ILE A 258 -19.64 -33.99 9.62
C ILE A 258 -19.19 -35.46 9.74
N ARG A 259 -18.18 -35.72 10.59
CA ARG A 259 -17.64 -37.08 10.86
C ARG A 259 -18.57 -37.93 11.74
N SER A 260 -19.32 -37.29 12.64
CA SER A 260 -20.24 -37.91 13.59
C SER A 260 -21.57 -38.29 12.93
N GLY A 261 -21.51 -39.18 11.94
CA GLY A 261 -22.69 -39.76 11.32
C GLY A 261 -23.55 -40.52 12.34
N ASP A 262 -24.87 -40.42 12.14
CA ASP A 262 -25.96 -40.92 12.99
C ASP A 262 -26.23 -40.19 14.31
N ALA A 263 -27.51 -40.20 14.67
CA ALA A 263 -28.12 -39.26 15.60
C ALA A 263 -27.83 -39.55 17.08
N THR A 264 -27.41 -38.51 17.81
CA THR A 264 -27.79 -38.31 19.21
C THR A 264 -28.83 -37.17 19.28
N PRO A 265 -29.95 -37.33 20.02
CA PRO A 265 -31.02 -36.32 20.02
C PRO A 265 -30.66 -35.02 20.72
N ASP A 266 -31.31 -33.93 20.32
CA ASP A 266 -31.27 -32.62 20.96
C ASP A 266 -31.75 -32.69 22.43
N SER A 267 -30.83 -32.87 23.37
CA SER A 267 -31.14 -32.85 24.81
C SER A 267 -29.93 -32.55 25.70
N LEU A 268 -29.16 -31.50 25.35
CA LEU A 268 -28.10 -30.94 26.22
C LEU A 268 -27.83 -29.43 25.98
N GLU A 269 -28.85 -28.67 25.57
CA GLU A 269 -28.88 -27.20 25.72
C GLU A 269 -29.92 -26.76 26.76
N SER A 270 -29.60 -26.96 28.03
CA SER A 270 -30.10 -26.10 29.10
C SER A 270 -29.20 -26.23 30.34
N HIS A 271 -28.43 -25.17 30.62
CA HIS A 271 -28.39 -24.46 31.90
C HIS A 271 -27.09 -23.65 31.99
N THR A 272 -27.22 -22.35 31.76
CA THR A 272 -26.36 -21.39 32.45
C THR A 272 -26.60 -21.53 33.96
N ASP A 273 -25.50 -21.54 34.72
CA ASP A 273 -25.43 -21.42 36.18
C ASP A 273 -25.85 -22.64 37.03
N SER A 274 -24.86 -23.46 37.37
CA SER A 274 -24.68 -23.94 38.76
C SER A 274 -23.23 -24.38 38.96
N GLY A 275 -22.57 -23.86 40.01
CA GLY A 275 -21.21 -24.29 40.37
C GLY A 275 -21.15 -25.73 40.93
N VAL A 276 -19.93 -26.18 41.23
CA VAL A 276 -19.58 -27.53 41.72
C VAL A 276 -19.52 -28.59 40.61
N PHE A 277 -18.39 -28.65 39.89
CA PHE A 277 -17.64 -29.89 39.69
C PHE A 277 -16.13 -29.59 39.59
N SER A 278 -15.30 -30.62 39.76
CA SER A 278 -13.89 -30.53 40.14
C SER A 278 -12.93 -30.29 38.96
N ALA A 279 -11.78 -29.70 39.29
CA ALA A 279 -10.66 -29.56 38.36
C ALA A 279 -10.03 -30.93 38.06
N ASP A 280 -10.23 -31.43 36.84
CA ASP A 280 -9.39 -32.44 36.14
C ASP A 280 -9.58 -32.31 34.60
N GLU A 281 -9.74 -31.08 34.10
CA GLU A 281 -10.05 -30.81 32.67
C GLU A 281 -8.80 -30.72 31.76
N ALA A 282 -7.59 -30.84 32.34
CA ALA A 282 -6.36 -30.95 31.56
C ALA A 282 -6.28 -32.27 30.79
N ASP A 283 -6.71 -33.37 31.44
CA ASP A 283 -6.61 -34.71 30.87
C ASP A 283 -7.65 -34.93 29.75
N PHE A 284 -8.81 -34.28 29.79
CA PHE A 284 -9.78 -34.34 28.68
C PHE A 284 -9.30 -33.62 27.42
N ALA A 285 -8.40 -32.63 27.51
CA ALA A 285 -7.77 -32.03 26.34
C ALA A 285 -6.70 -32.95 25.73
N GLU A 286 -5.97 -33.71 26.55
CA GLU A 286 -5.05 -34.75 26.08
C GLU A 286 -5.81 -35.96 25.53
N VAL A 287 -6.92 -36.38 26.15
CA VAL A 287 -7.80 -37.44 25.65
C VAL A 287 -8.52 -37.03 24.36
N ARG A 288 -8.91 -35.75 24.18
CA ARG A 288 -9.37 -35.26 22.85
C ARG A 288 -8.24 -35.24 21.83
N LYS A 289 -7.01 -34.83 22.19
CA LYS A 289 -5.84 -34.93 21.28
C LYS A 289 -5.50 -36.38 20.93
N ALA A 290 -5.62 -37.31 21.87
CA ALA A 290 -5.41 -38.73 21.66
C ALA A 290 -6.52 -39.33 20.78
N ALA A 291 -7.80 -39.02 21.06
CA ALA A 291 -8.92 -39.41 20.22
C ALA A 291 -8.77 -38.86 18.78
N LEU A 292 -8.40 -37.58 18.62
CA LEU A 292 -8.12 -36.98 17.31
C LEU A 292 -6.97 -37.69 16.57
N ARG A 293 -5.88 -38.06 17.26
CA ARG A 293 -4.77 -38.87 16.71
C ARG A 293 -5.17 -40.32 16.39
N ILE A 294 -6.17 -40.87 17.07
CA ILE A 294 -6.72 -42.22 16.82
C ILE A 294 -7.78 -42.18 15.70
N THR A 295 -8.33 -41.00 15.36
CA THR A 295 -9.37 -40.80 14.33
C THR A 295 -8.89 -40.03 13.08
N GLU A 296 -7.59 -40.09 12.74
CA GLU A 296 -7.09 -39.56 11.46
C GLU A 296 -7.69 -40.31 10.25
N ASP A 297 -8.12 -41.56 10.42
CA ASP A 297 -8.75 -42.39 9.38
C ASP A 297 -10.30 -42.28 9.30
N ALA A 298 -10.94 -41.45 10.14
CA ALA A 298 -12.39 -41.28 10.13
C ALA A 298 -12.84 -40.42 8.94
N ARG A 299 -12.92 -41.06 7.76
CA ARG A 299 -13.34 -40.47 6.48
C ARG A 299 -14.65 -39.71 6.64
N VAL A 300 -14.68 -38.48 6.12
CA VAL A 300 -15.90 -37.68 5.95
C VAL A 300 -16.95 -38.50 5.19
N SER A 301 -18.22 -38.42 5.61
CA SER A 301 -19.30 -39.25 5.07
C SER A 301 -19.45 -39.09 3.55
N SER A 302 -19.84 -40.17 2.87
CA SER A 302 -19.84 -40.32 1.40
C SER A 302 -20.81 -39.40 0.61
N GLY A 303 -21.34 -38.34 1.23
CA GLY A 303 -22.22 -37.34 0.61
C GLY A 303 -21.91 -35.88 0.95
N ALA A 304 -20.96 -35.60 1.85
CA ALA A 304 -20.61 -34.22 2.21
C ALA A 304 -19.89 -33.50 1.05
N PHE A 305 -20.28 -32.26 0.77
CA PHE A 305 -19.76 -31.44 -0.33
C PHE A 305 -19.91 -32.05 -1.74
N GLY A 306 -20.84 -33.00 -1.94
CA GLY A 306 -20.95 -33.76 -3.20
C GLY A 306 -21.21 -32.95 -4.47
N SER A 307 -21.73 -31.71 -4.37
CA SER A 307 -21.94 -30.79 -5.51
C SER A 307 -20.83 -29.75 -5.70
N LEU A 308 -19.85 -29.69 -4.78
CA LEU A 308 -18.84 -28.63 -4.75
C LEU A 308 -17.83 -28.81 -5.89
N THR A 309 -17.72 -27.80 -6.75
CA THR A 309 -16.83 -27.81 -7.92
C THR A 309 -15.82 -26.68 -7.92
N GLN A 310 -16.07 -25.61 -7.16
CA GLN A 310 -15.18 -24.46 -7.04
C GLN A 310 -14.97 -24.09 -5.58
N LEU A 311 -13.72 -23.90 -5.18
CA LEU A 311 -13.35 -23.57 -3.81
C LEU A 311 -12.37 -22.40 -3.79
N HIS A 312 -12.65 -21.41 -2.96
CA HIS A 312 -11.80 -20.25 -2.74
C HIS A 312 -11.42 -20.16 -1.26
N LEU A 313 -10.13 -20.24 -0.94
CA LEU A 313 -9.63 -20.18 0.44
C LEU A 313 -8.62 -19.03 0.61
N THR A 314 -8.81 -18.22 1.65
CA THR A 314 -7.80 -17.25 2.12
C THR A 314 -7.15 -17.79 3.40
N GLY A 315 -5.84 -17.65 3.60
CA GLY A 315 -5.18 -18.04 4.86
C GLY A 315 -3.70 -18.43 4.75
N SER A 316 -3.16 -19.04 5.81
CA SER A 316 -1.82 -19.66 5.79
C SER A 316 -1.82 -21.02 5.07
N VAL A 317 -0.65 -21.43 4.56
CA VAL A 317 -0.53 -22.70 3.81
C VAL A 317 -0.90 -23.91 4.68
N GLY A 318 -0.42 -24.01 5.93
CA GLY A 318 -0.82 -25.06 6.87
C GLY A 318 -2.34 -25.13 7.12
N ASN A 319 -3.03 -23.98 7.26
CA ASN A 319 -4.49 -23.95 7.42
C ASN A 319 -5.22 -24.41 6.15
N ILE A 320 -4.78 -23.94 4.97
CA ILE A 320 -5.32 -24.35 3.68
C ILE A 320 -5.11 -25.85 3.47
N ALA A 321 -3.91 -26.37 3.78
CA ALA A 321 -3.58 -27.78 3.67
C ALA A 321 -4.41 -28.64 4.62
N ALA A 322 -4.58 -28.21 5.89
CA ALA A 322 -5.46 -28.89 6.83
C ALA A 322 -6.93 -28.93 6.33
N PHE A 323 -7.45 -27.82 5.78
CA PHE A 323 -8.82 -27.78 5.26
C PHE A 323 -9.01 -28.70 4.04
N LEU A 324 -8.15 -28.59 3.03
CA LEU A 324 -8.17 -29.44 1.83
C LEU A 324 -7.96 -30.92 2.18
N GLY A 325 -7.21 -31.21 3.24
CA GLY A 325 -6.96 -32.58 3.72
C GLY A 325 -8.20 -33.36 4.14
N HIS A 326 -9.29 -32.66 4.46
CA HIS A 326 -10.58 -33.25 4.88
C HIS A 326 -11.63 -33.29 3.76
N LEU A 327 -11.36 -32.69 2.60
CA LEU A 327 -12.28 -32.72 1.46
C LEU A 327 -12.07 -33.97 0.60
N ASN A 328 -13.18 -34.56 0.16
CA ASN A 328 -13.22 -35.69 -0.76
C ASN A 328 -14.23 -35.43 -1.89
N CYS A 329 -14.04 -34.30 -2.59
CA CYS A 329 -14.93 -33.83 -3.67
C CYS A 329 -14.13 -33.48 -4.93
N ALA A 330 -14.75 -33.65 -6.10
CA ALA A 330 -14.14 -33.43 -7.40
C ALA A 330 -14.08 -31.93 -7.76
N LEU A 331 -13.12 -31.21 -7.16
CA LEU A 331 -12.90 -29.79 -7.42
C LEU A 331 -12.36 -29.57 -8.84
N ALA A 332 -13.05 -28.72 -9.61
CA ALA A 332 -12.67 -28.30 -10.96
C ALA A 332 -11.89 -26.97 -10.97
N GLN A 333 -12.15 -26.08 -10.00
CA GLN A 333 -11.46 -24.80 -9.85
C GLN A 333 -11.06 -24.57 -8.39
N LEU A 334 -9.78 -24.29 -8.15
CA LEU A 334 -9.24 -23.98 -6.83
C LEU A 334 -8.57 -22.61 -6.85
N GLU A 335 -8.99 -21.71 -5.96
CA GLU A 335 -8.44 -20.38 -5.79
C GLU A 335 -7.89 -20.22 -4.37
N LEU A 336 -6.60 -19.90 -4.26
CA LEU A 336 -5.89 -19.78 -2.99
C LEU A 336 -5.33 -18.36 -2.84
N VAL A 337 -5.56 -17.75 -1.68
CA VAL A 337 -5.04 -16.42 -1.33
C VAL A 337 -4.21 -16.54 -0.06
N ILE A 338 -2.88 -16.52 -0.21
CA ILE A 338 -1.92 -16.85 0.85
C ILE A 338 -1.54 -15.59 1.64
N GLU A 339 -1.48 -15.68 2.98
CA GLU A 339 -1.18 -14.54 3.86
C GLU A 339 0.31 -14.29 4.14
N ASP A 340 1.09 -15.34 4.35
CA ASP A 340 2.51 -15.27 4.73
C ASP A 340 3.38 -15.99 3.69
N PRO A 341 4.70 -15.68 3.59
CA PRO A 341 5.60 -16.47 2.78
C PRO A 341 5.52 -17.96 3.22
N PRO A 342 5.30 -18.89 2.29
CA PRO A 342 4.95 -20.26 2.63
C PRO A 342 6.15 -21.00 3.22
N ASP A 343 5.94 -21.74 4.31
CA ASP A 343 6.98 -22.66 4.80
C ASP A 343 7.22 -23.78 3.78
N ALA A 344 8.48 -24.19 3.63
CA ALA A 344 8.88 -25.15 2.61
C ALA A 344 8.32 -26.57 2.85
N ALA A 345 8.05 -26.96 4.10
CA ALA A 345 7.45 -28.26 4.41
C ALA A 345 5.93 -28.23 4.21
N GLU A 346 5.24 -27.18 4.68
CA GLU A 346 3.81 -27.01 4.45
C GLU A 346 3.48 -26.87 2.96
N TRP A 347 4.31 -26.13 2.21
CA TRP A 347 4.17 -25.98 0.76
C TRP A 347 4.34 -27.30 0.01
N ARG A 348 5.35 -28.09 0.38
CA ARG A 348 5.56 -29.45 -0.17
C ARG A 348 4.32 -30.32 0.05
N GLN A 349 3.75 -30.31 1.25
CA GLN A 349 2.55 -31.07 1.57
C GLN A 349 1.36 -30.62 0.69
N LEU A 350 1.15 -29.32 0.56
CA LEU A 350 0.08 -28.77 -0.27
C LEU A 350 0.23 -29.15 -1.76
N CYS A 351 1.45 -29.09 -2.32
CA CYS A 351 1.74 -29.49 -3.69
C CYS A 351 1.43 -30.97 -3.98
N GLY A 352 1.75 -31.88 -3.06
CA GLY A 352 1.41 -33.30 -3.21
C GLY A 352 -0.11 -33.52 -3.21
N MET A 353 -0.83 -32.89 -2.28
CA MET A 353 -2.29 -33.03 -2.20
C MET A 353 -3.05 -32.58 -3.46
N PHE A 354 -2.51 -31.65 -4.25
CA PHE A 354 -3.17 -31.20 -5.48
C PHE A 354 -3.36 -32.36 -6.48
N GLY A 355 -2.30 -33.11 -6.79
CA GLY A 355 -2.41 -34.27 -7.67
C GLY A 355 -3.01 -35.47 -6.95
N ASP A 356 -2.61 -35.73 -5.71
CA ASP A 356 -2.98 -36.95 -4.98
C ASP A 356 -4.48 -37.04 -4.65
N ARG A 357 -5.18 -35.89 -4.54
CA ARG A 357 -6.63 -35.84 -4.28
C ARG A 357 -7.46 -35.26 -5.43
N PHE A 358 -6.92 -34.31 -6.18
CA PHE A 358 -7.69 -33.52 -7.16
C PHE A 358 -7.15 -33.63 -8.61
N GLY A 359 -6.14 -34.47 -8.87
CA GLY A 359 -5.50 -34.56 -10.19
C GLY A 359 -6.45 -34.94 -11.33
N ASP A 360 -7.44 -35.79 -11.06
CA ASP A 360 -8.43 -36.25 -12.03
C ASP A 360 -9.58 -35.25 -12.29
N SER A 361 -9.72 -34.20 -11.48
CA SER A 361 -10.81 -33.21 -11.59
C SER A 361 -10.35 -31.78 -11.85
N LEU A 362 -9.14 -31.40 -11.43
CA LEU A 362 -8.71 -30.00 -11.38
C LEU A 362 -8.40 -29.43 -12.77
N VAL A 363 -9.21 -28.48 -13.22
CA VAL A 363 -9.06 -27.79 -14.51
C VAL A 363 -8.38 -26.43 -14.37
N SER A 364 -8.57 -25.75 -13.24
CA SER A 364 -8.02 -24.42 -12.96
C SER A 364 -7.46 -24.30 -11.54
N LEU A 365 -6.22 -23.84 -11.42
CA LEU A 365 -5.55 -23.53 -10.16
C LEU A 365 -5.04 -22.08 -10.18
N ASN A 366 -5.50 -21.27 -9.22
CA ASN A 366 -5.07 -19.89 -9.06
C ASN A 366 -4.52 -19.67 -7.65
N ILE A 367 -3.33 -19.08 -7.55
CA ILE A 367 -2.62 -18.85 -6.29
C ILE A 367 -2.16 -17.40 -6.27
N SER A 368 -2.58 -16.63 -5.26
CA SER A 368 -2.30 -15.21 -5.10
C SER A 368 -1.97 -14.89 -3.64
N ALA A 369 -1.58 -13.66 -3.31
CA ALA A 369 -1.34 -13.23 -1.93
C ALA A 369 -2.30 -12.12 -1.49
N THR A 370 -2.54 -12.03 -0.18
CA THR A 370 -3.30 -10.91 0.41
C THR A 370 -2.50 -9.60 0.34
N LEU A 371 -3.19 -8.46 0.28
CA LEU A 371 -2.56 -7.12 0.32
C LEU A 371 -1.91 -6.81 1.68
N SER A 372 -2.29 -7.53 2.73
CA SER A 372 -1.73 -7.48 4.09
C SER A 372 -0.49 -8.36 4.29
N SER A 373 -0.05 -9.07 3.26
CA SER A 373 1.01 -10.08 3.37
C SER A 373 2.42 -9.50 3.59
N LYS A 374 3.23 -10.22 4.38
CA LYS A 374 4.62 -9.85 4.71
C LYS A 374 5.59 -9.89 3.54
N PHE A 375 5.18 -10.42 2.37
CA PHE A 375 5.97 -10.32 1.13
C PHE A 375 6.42 -8.86 0.85
N SER A 376 5.56 -7.88 1.15
CA SER A 376 5.90 -6.46 0.97
C SER A 376 6.83 -5.85 2.04
N GLU A 377 7.04 -6.54 3.17
CA GLU A 377 7.97 -6.15 4.23
C GLU A 377 9.36 -6.73 3.99
N LEU A 378 9.45 -8.00 3.54
CA LEU A 378 10.73 -8.62 3.10
C LEU A 378 11.46 -7.73 2.08
N VAL A 379 10.72 -7.17 1.12
CA VAL A 379 11.23 -6.27 0.08
C VAL A 379 11.79 -4.95 0.63
N ARG A 380 11.31 -4.47 1.80
CA ARG A 380 11.88 -3.28 2.43
C ARG A 380 13.18 -3.59 3.17
N SER A 381 13.29 -4.75 3.82
CA SER A 381 14.51 -5.18 4.53
C SER A 381 15.71 -5.44 3.62
N THR A 382 15.50 -5.95 2.40
CA THR A 382 16.59 -6.25 1.43
C THR A 382 17.38 -5.01 0.98
N SER A 383 16.91 -3.80 1.30
CA SER A 383 17.64 -2.54 1.05
C SER A 383 18.74 -2.22 2.07
N ARG A 384 18.76 -2.84 3.26
CA ARG A 384 19.75 -2.52 4.31
C ARG A 384 20.43 -3.73 4.99
N ALA A 385 19.83 -4.94 5.05
CA ALA A 385 20.54 -6.20 5.37
C ALA A 385 19.66 -7.46 5.20
N ALA A 386 20.23 -8.54 4.65
CA ALA A 386 19.69 -9.93 4.60
C ALA A 386 18.29 -10.14 3.94
N PRO A 387 17.79 -11.39 3.82
CA PRO A 387 18.46 -12.68 3.59
C PRO A 387 18.32 -13.11 2.11
N ALA A 388 18.60 -14.38 1.76
CA ALA A 388 18.33 -14.90 0.41
C ALA A 388 16.81 -14.97 0.11
N PRO A 389 16.37 -14.72 -1.14
CA PRO A 389 14.96 -14.81 -1.52
C PRO A 389 14.41 -16.24 -1.37
N SER A 390 13.23 -16.37 -0.77
CA SER A 390 12.55 -17.65 -0.56
C SER A 390 11.98 -18.21 -1.88
N ARG A 391 12.65 -19.21 -2.47
CA ARG A 391 12.15 -19.95 -3.64
C ARG A 391 10.90 -20.76 -3.26
N LEU A 392 9.82 -20.59 -4.03
CA LEU A 392 8.65 -21.44 -4.00
C LEU A 392 8.88 -22.61 -4.97
N ASN A 393 9.20 -23.78 -4.42
CA ASN A 393 9.62 -24.94 -5.20
C ASN A 393 8.42 -25.72 -5.75
N LEU A 394 8.38 -25.96 -7.07
CA LEU A 394 7.31 -26.72 -7.76
C LEU A 394 7.66 -28.19 -8.06
N GLU A 395 8.87 -28.65 -7.70
CA GLU A 395 9.36 -30.03 -7.93
C GLU A 395 8.42 -31.11 -7.34
N HIS A 396 7.69 -30.77 -6.27
CA HIS A 396 6.82 -31.67 -5.51
C HIS A 396 5.37 -31.75 -6.03
N LEU A 397 5.05 -31.14 -7.17
CA LEU A 397 3.75 -31.35 -7.81
C LEU A 397 3.65 -32.78 -8.35
N SER A 398 2.57 -33.49 -7.97
CA SER A 398 2.13 -34.75 -8.55
C SER A 398 1.22 -34.51 -9.77
N SER A 399 0.84 -35.58 -10.49
CA SER A 399 0.22 -35.50 -11.83
C SER A 399 -1.08 -34.67 -11.87
N LEU A 400 -1.20 -33.75 -12.83
CA LEU A 400 -2.37 -32.87 -13.03
C LEU A 400 -2.84 -32.93 -14.52
N PRO A 401 -3.30 -34.10 -15.01
CA PRO A 401 -3.54 -34.34 -16.43
C PRO A 401 -4.62 -33.46 -17.07
N PHE A 402 -5.58 -32.95 -16.28
CA PHE A 402 -6.69 -32.13 -16.78
C PHE A 402 -6.50 -30.61 -16.58
N LEU A 403 -5.41 -30.18 -15.96
CA LEU A 403 -5.15 -28.78 -15.68
C LEU A 403 -4.95 -27.99 -16.98
N ARG A 404 -5.80 -26.97 -17.19
CA ARG A 404 -5.77 -26.07 -18.35
C ARG A 404 -5.29 -24.67 -18.00
N TYR A 405 -5.57 -24.21 -16.78
CA TYR A 405 -5.28 -22.87 -16.33
C TYR A 405 -4.48 -22.92 -15.02
N LEU A 406 -3.24 -22.42 -15.05
CA LEU A 406 -2.40 -22.25 -13.85
C LEU A 406 -1.99 -20.79 -13.73
N SER A 407 -2.38 -20.14 -12.64
CA SER A 407 -1.96 -18.77 -12.31
C SER A 407 -1.31 -18.74 -10.93
N ILE A 408 -0.08 -18.24 -10.86
CA ILE A 408 0.60 -17.93 -9.60
C ILE A 408 0.95 -16.45 -9.66
N ASP A 409 0.18 -15.60 -8.97
CA ASP A 409 0.31 -14.15 -8.94
C ASP A 409 0.70 -13.69 -7.53
N LEU A 410 1.94 -14.03 -7.15
CA LEU A 410 2.50 -13.71 -5.83
C LEU A 410 3.44 -12.49 -5.90
N PRO A 411 3.34 -11.53 -4.96
CA PRO A 411 4.20 -10.35 -4.91
C PRO A 411 5.67 -10.72 -4.67
N GLU A 412 6.54 -9.99 -5.35
CA GLU A 412 8.01 -9.89 -5.25
C GLU A 412 8.82 -10.97 -4.50
N SER A 413 9.88 -11.44 -5.19
CA SER A 413 10.96 -12.32 -4.71
C SER A 413 10.78 -13.83 -4.86
N ILE A 414 9.79 -14.31 -5.62
CA ILE A 414 9.75 -15.74 -6.01
C ILE A 414 10.62 -15.98 -7.24
N LEU A 415 11.74 -16.67 -7.03
CA LEU A 415 12.60 -17.17 -8.10
C LEU A 415 12.09 -18.53 -8.59
N PHE A 416 11.37 -18.54 -9.69
CA PHE A 416 11.15 -19.77 -10.47
C PHE A 416 12.45 -20.15 -11.21
N THR A 417 12.75 -21.43 -11.30
CA THR A 417 13.93 -21.98 -12.00
C THR A 417 13.52 -22.77 -13.25
N ALA A 418 14.50 -23.11 -14.09
CA ALA A 418 14.26 -24.02 -15.21
C ALA A 418 13.76 -25.41 -14.76
N THR A 419 14.12 -25.87 -13.55
CA THR A 419 13.61 -27.14 -12.99
C THR A 419 12.12 -27.07 -12.66
N ASP A 420 11.64 -25.94 -12.10
CA ASP A 420 10.21 -25.72 -11.85
C ASP A 420 9.39 -25.77 -13.16
N VAL A 421 9.90 -25.14 -14.22
CA VAL A 421 9.24 -25.09 -15.53
C VAL A 421 9.26 -26.45 -16.25
N ALA A 422 10.38 -27.18 -16.19
CA ALA A 422 10.47 -28.53 -16.71
C ALA A 422 9.46 -29.46 -16.00
N ARG A 423 9.38 -29.39 -14.66
CA ARG A 423 8.44 -30.20 -13.88
C ARG A 423 6.98 -29.91 -14.23
N LEU A 424 6.61 -28.63 -14.35
CA LEU A 424 5.26 -28.25 -14.80
C LEU A 424 4.90 -28.85 -16.17
N SER A 425 5.87 -28.91 -17.10
CA SER A 425 5.66 -29.46 -18.44
C SER A 425 5.46 -30.99 -18.44
N GLU A 426 6.02 -31.72 -17.48
CA GLU A 426 5.78 -33.15 -17.27
C GLU A 426 4.42 -33.41 -16.61
N VAL A 427 4.08 -32.59 -15.62
CA VAL A 427 2.94 -32.78 -14.72
C VAL A 427 1.61 -32.36 -15.34
N ALA A 428 1.60 -31.30 -16.15
CA ALA A 428 0.38 -30.68 -16.70
C ALA A 428 0.41 -30.61 -18.25
N PRO A 429 0.25 -31.75 -18.97
CA PRO A 429 0.31 -31.78 -20.43
C PRO A 429 -0.87 -31.08 -21.13
N SER A 430 -2.02 -30.92 -20.44
CA SER A 430 -3.22 -30.27 -21.00
C SER A 430 -3.24 -28.74 -20.91
N LEU A 431 -2.16 -28.12 -20.40
CA LEU A 431 -2.10 -26.70 -20.06
C LEU A 431 -2.35 -25.80 -21.28
N GLN A 432 -3.21 -24.80 -21.10
CA GLN A 432 -3.63 -23.82 -22.11
C GLN A 432 -3.10 -22.43 -21.79
N ASP A 433 -3.31 -21.97 -20.54
CA ASP A 433 -2.76 -20.70 -20.07
C ASP A 433 -1.92 -20.93 -18.80
N LEU A 434 -0.70 -20.38 -18.80
CA LEU A 434 0.22 -20.38 -17.66
C LEU A 434 0.59 -18.95 -17.28
N ARG A 435 0.50 -18.61 -15.99
CA ARG A 435 1.03 -17.36 -15.42
C ARG A 435 1.92 -17.63 -14.22
N LEU A 436 3.17 -17.16 -14.29
CA LEU A 436 4.20 -17.30 -13.26
C LEU A 436 4.71 -15.91 -12.87
N SER A 437 4.07 -15.35 -11.85
CA SER A 437 4.26 -14.02 -11.26
C SER A 437 4.70 -12.93 -12.26
N PRO A 438 3.89 -12.60 -13.29
CA PRO A 438 4.23 -11.55 -14.26
C PRO A 438 4.50 -10.19 -13.61
N LEU A 439 3.92 -9.94 -12.43
CA LEU A 439 4.10 -8.73 -11.61
C LEU A 439 5.38 -8.73 -10.74
N ALA A 440 6.17 -9.79 -10.74
CA ALA A 440 7.39 -9.87 -9.96
C ALA A 440 8.39 -8.77 -10.34
N ARG A 441 8.96 -8.08 -9.34
CA ARG A 441 10.03 -7.10 -9.54
C ARG A 441 11.39 -7.72 -9.24
N PHE A 442 12.39 -7.27 -9.96
CA PHE A 442 13.79 -7.66 -9.84
C PHE A 442 14.63 -6.40 -9.68
N THR A 443 15.60 -6.41 -8.77
CA THR A 443 16.55 -5.30 -8.62
C THR A 443 17.58 -5.35 -9.75
N SER A 444 18.20 -4.21 -10.09
CA SER A 444 19.29 -4.19 -11.10
C SER A 444 20.51 -5.04 -10.72
N THR A 445 20.60 -5.50 -9.47
CA THR A 445 21.66 -6.37 -8.94
C THR A 445 21.34 -7.86 -9.00
N ALA A 446 20.08 -8.25 -9.24
CA ALA A 446 19.62 -9.63 -9.24
C ALA A 446 18.75 -9.92 -10.47
N PRO A 447 19.32 -10.47 -11.57
CA PRO A 447 18.57 -10.80 -12.77
C PRO A 447 17.55 -11.92 -12.53
N PRO A 448 16.48 -12.01 -13.35
CA PRO A 448 15.63 -13.20 -13.40
C PRO A 448 16.46 -14.46 -13.71
N GLN A 449 16.14 -15.58 -13.05
CA GLN A 449 16.85 -16.85 -13.24
C GLN A 449 16.32 -17.69 -14.43
N LEU A 450 15.06 -17.49 -14.83
CA LEU A 450 14.52 -18.11 -16.04
C LEU A 450 15.10 -17.45 -17.29
N THR A 451 15.73 -18.25 -18.15
CA THR A 451 16.13 -17.85 -19.51
C THR A 451 14.99 -18.10 -20.51
N LEU A 452 15.14 -17.60 -21.74
CA LEU A 452 14.18 -17.90 -22.82
C LEU A 452 14.17 -19.40 -23.16
N ASP A 453 15.35 -20.03 -23.18
CA ASP A 453 15.56 -21.45 -23.48
C ASP A 453 14.84 -22.37 -22.49
N ALA A 454 14.71 -21.95 -21.23
CA ALA A 454 14.01 -22.69 -20.18
C ALA A 454 12.51 -22.92 -20.46
N LEU A 455 11.94 -22.24 -21.46
CA LEU A 455 10.55 -22.42 -21.90
C LEU A 455 10.38 -23.57 -22.91
N ALA A 456 11.46 -24.14 -23.46
CA ALA A 456 11.40 -25.25 -24.43
C ALA A 456 10.67 -26.52 -23.94
N PRO A 457 10.77 -26.96 -22.66
CA PRO A 457 10.00 -28.09 -22.16
C PRO A 457 8.48 -27.87 -22.22
N LEU A 458 8.00 -26.66 -21.89
CA LEU A 458 6.57 -26.32 -21.98
C LEU A 458 6.06 -26.42 -23.43
N VAL A 459 6.79 -25.84 -24.38
CA VAL A 459 6.41 -25.87 -25.80
C VAL A 459 6.48 -27.28 -26.40
N ARG A 460 7.34 -28.16 -25.88
CA ARG A 460 7.45 -29.55 -26.31
C ARG A 460 6.36 -30.45 -25.71
N ASN A 461 6.07 -30.31 -24.42
CA ASN A 461 5.24 -31.26 -23.68
C ASN A 461 3.78 -30.80 -23.50
N CYS A 462 3.48 -29.49 -23.63
CA CYS A 462 2.14 -28.92 -23.50
C CYS A 462 1.61 -28.46 -24.88
N PRO A 463 1.10 -29.36 -25.75
CA PRO A 463 0.71 -29.03 -27.13
C PRO A 463 -0.49 -28.08 -27.24
N ARG A 464 -1.17 -27.76 -26.14
CA ARG A 464 -2.33 -26.85 -26.08
C ARG A 464 -2.01 -25.47 -25.53
N LEU A 465 -0.74 -25.19 -25.19
CA LEU A 465 -0.34 -23.92 -24.56
C LEU A 465 -0.52 -22.75 -25.54
N ALA A 466 -1.50 -21.90 -25.26
CA ALA A 466 -1.91 -20.76 -26.07
C ALA A 466 -1.46 -19.42 -25.49
N SER A 467 -1.44 -19.28 -24.15
CA SER A 467 -0.97 -18.08 -23.43
C SER A 467 0.07 -18.41 -22.36
N LEU A 468 1.10 -17.56 -22.27
CA LEU A 468 2.15 -17.65 -21.25
C LEU A 468 2.46 -16.25 -20.71
N ALA A 469 2.40 -16.09 -19.39
CA ALA A 469 2.86 -14.89 -18.69
C ALA A 469 3.99 -15.26 -17.72
N VAL A 470 5.18 -14.72 -17.92
CA VAL A 470 6.39 -15.10 -17.17
C VAL A 470 7.42 -13.97 -17.22
N VAL A 471 8.25 -13.83 -16.19
CA VAL A 471 9.39 -12.91 -16.19
C VAL A 471 10.68 -13.69 -16.44
N ILE A 472 11.41 -13.32 -17.51
CA ILE A 472 12.61 -13.98 -18.00
C ILE A 472 13.79 -13.00 -18.16
N ASN A 473 14.99 -13.56 -18.19
CA ASN A 473 16.22 -12.92 -18.59
C ASN A 473 16.55 -13.35 -20.02
N ALA A 474 16.24 -12.51 -21.00
CA ALA A 474 16.46 -12.80 -22.41
C ALA A 474 17.89 -12.45 -22.88
N ASN A 475 18.80 -12.11 -21.97
CA ASN A 475 20.21 -11.80 -22.28
C ASN A 475 21.10 -13.05 -22.33
N VAL A 476 20.62 -14.17 -21.79
CA VAL A 476 21.33 -15.45 -21.74
C VAL A 476 20.49 -16.47 -22.50
N GLY A 477 20.83 -16.70 -23.77
CA GLY A 477 20.15 -17.64 -24.65
C GLY A 477 21.14 -18.29 -25.62
N SER A 478 20.95 -19.58 -25.87
CA SER A 478 21.71 -20.37 -26.84
C SER A 478 21.10 -20.26 -28.24
N ALA A 479 21.85 -20.65 -29.27
CA ALA A 479 21.37 -20.64 -30.66
C ALA A 479 20.45 -21.86 -30.99
N ASP A 480 20.39 -22.86 -30.12
CA ASP A 480 19.95 -24.22 -30.45
C ASP A 480 18.55 -24.58 -29.90
N ILE A 481 17.60 -23.64 -29.95
CA ILE A 481 16.20 -23.91 -29.59
C ILE A 481 15.52 -24.74 -30.69
N THR A 482 15.41 -26.06 -30.47
CA THR A 482 14.81 -27.03 -31.41
C THR A 482 13.30 -27.22 -31.25
N ALA A 483 12.66 -26.62 -30.24
CA ALA A 483 11.23 -26.78 -29.96
C ALA A 483 10.39 -25.66 -30.61
N THR A 484 9.28 -26.02 -31.27
CA THR A 484 8.39 -25.07 -31.97
C THR A 484 6.92 -25.40 -31.70
N SER A 485 6.10 -24.42 -31.30
CA SER A 485 4.64 -24.58 -31.19
C SER A 485 3.89 -23.67 -32.17
N GLU A 486 3.00 -24.25 -32.96
CA GLU A 486 2.11 -23.51 -33.86
C GLU A 486 0.82 -23.00 -33.18
N VAL A 487 0.57 -23.44 -31.92
CA VAL A 487 -0.63 -23.11 -31.13
C VAL A 487 -0.42 -21.88 -30.23
N PHE A 488 0.83 -21.57 -29.90
CA PHE A 488 1.19 -20.51 -28.95
C PHE A 488 0.99 -19.11 -29.55
N ARG A 489 0.12 -18.30 -28.93
CA ARG A 489 -0.38 -17.01 -29.47
C ARG A 489 -0.03 -15.78 -28.62
N TRP A 490 -0.03 -15.91 -27.28
CA TRP A 490 0.07 -14.76 -26.39
C TRP A 490 1.24 -14.90 -25.41
N LEU A 491 2.22 -14.00 -25.49
CA LEU A 491 3.34 -13.95 -24.55
C LEU A 491 3.29 -12.66 -23.74
N HIS A 492 3.27 -12.74 -22.41
CA HIS A 492 3.33 -11.59 -21.51
C HIS A 492 4.61 -11.63 -20.66
N VAL A 493 5.58 -10.77 -20.99
CA VAL A 493 6.93 -10.78 -20.41
C VAL A 493 7.10 -9.89 -19.17
N GLY A 494 6.08 -9.13 -18.77
CA GLY A 494 6.11 -8.32 -17.53
C GLY A 494 7.28 -7.32 -17.49
N HIS A 495 8.20 -7.52 -16.54
CA HIS A 495 9.43 -6.73 -16.35
C HIS A 495 10.72 -7.44 -16.86
N SER A 496 10.59 -8.38 -17.80
CA SER A 496 11.72 -9.18 -18.34
C SER A 496 12.88 -8.34 -18.86
N TRP A 497 14.10 -8.87 -18.72
CA TRP A 497 15.32 -8.19 -19.16
C TRP A 497 15.64 -8.52 -20.62
N VAL A 498 16.06 -7.52 -21.39
CA VAL A 498 16.44 -7.65 -22.80
C VAL A 498 17.50 -6.62 -23.19
N SER A 499 18.61 -7.09 -23.75
CA SER A 499 19.70 -6.28 -24.29
C SER A 499 19.78 -6.38 -25.82
N ASP A 500 19.56 -7.57 -26.39
CA ASP A 500 19.55 -7.80 -27.84
C ASP A 500 18.13 -8.10 -28.35
N SER A 501 17.45 -7.05 -28.81
CA SER A 501 16.10 -7.13 -29.37
C SER A 501 16.02 -7.98 -30.65
N LEU A 502 17.10 -8.08 -31.43
CA LEU A 502 17.10 -8.79 -32.71
C LEU A 502 17.23 -10.30 -32.48
N GLN A 503 18.20 -10.73 -31.68
CA GLN A 503 18.39 -12.14 -31.37
C GLN A 503 17.16 -12.73 -30.68
N VAL A 504 16.53 -11.99 -29.76
CA VAL A 504 15.28 -12.43 -29.11
C VAL A 504 14.12 -12.56 -30.11
N ALA A 505 13.99 -11.66 -31.09
CA ALA A 505 12.98 -11.78 -32.15
C ALA A 505 13.26 -12.96 -33.11
N ILE A 506 14.54 -13.27 -33.38
CA ILE A 506 14.95 -14.46 -34.14
C ILE A 506 14.58 -15.74 -33.39
N LEU A 507 14.86 -15.85 -32.10
CA LEU A 507 14.49 -17.03 -31.30
C LEU A 507 12.97 -17.17 -31.16
N LEU A 508 12.25 -16.08 -30.86
CA LEU A 508 10.77 -16.11 -30.74
C LEU A 508 10.05 -16.50 -32.03
N SER A 509 10.52 -16.05 -33.20
CA SER A 509 9.94 -16.47 -34.49
C SER A 509 10.25 -17.93 -34.87
N GLN A 510 11.12 -18.61 -34.12
CA GLN A 510 11.47 -20.03 -34.29
C GLN A 510 10.55 -20.85 -33.39
N PHE A 511 10.57 -20.49 -32.10
CA PHE A 511 9.79 -21.04 -31.00
C PHE A 511 8.27 -20.92 -31.19
N ALA A 512 7.82 -19.75 -31.64
CA ALA A 512 6.41 -19.35 -31.73
C ALA A 512 6.08 -18.68 -33.09
N PRO A 513 6.04 -19.44 -34.20
CA PRO A 513 5.79 -18.91 -35.55
C PRO A 513 4.41 -18.25 -35.75
N ASN A 514 3.46 -18.47 -34.82
CA ASN A 514 2.10 -17.93 -34.86
C ASN A 514 1.78 -17.01 -33.67
N LEU A 515 2.79 -16.47 -32.97
CA LEU A 515 2.59 -15.54 -31.87
C LEU A 515 1.88 -14.27 -32.37
N GLU A 516 0.68 -13.99 -31.85
CA GLU A 516 -0.20 -12.88 -32.24
C GLU A 516 0.19 -11.57 -31.55
N ALA A 517 0.59 -11.62 -30.27
CA ALA A 517 1.10 -10.45 -29.56
C ALA A 517 2.08 -10.78 -28.42
N VAL A 518 3.05 -9.89 -28.24
CA VAL A 518 3.90 -9.78 -27.05
C VAL A 518 3.38 -8.61 -26.19
N LYS A 519 3.24 -8.82 -24.88
CA LYS A 519 2.81 -7.78 -23.91
C LYS A 519 3.86 -7.61 -22.81
N TRP A 520 4.12 -6.37 -22.41
CA TRP A 520 5.05 -6.00 -21.34
C TRP A 520 4.48 -4.80 -20.55
N TYR A 521 5.05 -4.48 -19.39
CA TYR A 521 4.60 -3.30 -18.64
C TYR A 521 5.22 -2.01 -19.16
N THR A 522 4.37 -1.06 -19.54
CA THR A 522 4.72 0.26 -20.09
C THR A 522 4.53 1.41 -19.09
N GLU A 523 3.99 1.14 -17.91
CA GLU A 523 3.67 2.15 -16.89
C GLU A 523 4.93 2.66 -16.15
N ARG A 524 5.38 3.86 -16.51
CA ARG A 524 6.53 4.55 -15.90
C ARG A 524 6.43 4.77 -14.38
N ASN A 525 5.21 4.77 -13.83
CA ASN A 525 4.97 5.04 -12.41
C ASN A 525 5.12 3.79 -11.51
N ARG A 526 5.42 2.61 -12.08
CA ARG A 526 5.59 1.37 -11.31
C ARG A 526 7.03 1.25 -10.77
N PRO A 527 7.22 0.88 -9.48
CA PRO A 527 8.53 0.50 -8.98
C PRO A 527 9.10 -0.66 -9.81
N GLY A 528 10.41 -0.66 -10.06
CA GLY A 528 11.07 -1.68 -10.90
C GLY A 528 10.90 -1.49 -12.42
N PHE A 529 10.22 -0.43 -12.88
CA PHE A 529 10.18 -0.08 -14.30
C PHE A 529 11.58 0.31 -14.81
N ASN A 530 12.08 -0.43 -15.80
CA ASN A 530 13.32 -0.12 -16.51
C ASN A 530 13.00 0.27 -17.96
N GLU A 531 13.26 1.53 -18.32
CA GLU A 531 12.93 2.05 -19.64
C GLU A 531 13.74 1.38 -20.77
N ALA A 532 14.98 0.94 -20.53
CA ALA A 532 15.79 0.26 -21.53
C ALA A 532 15.16 -1.09 -21.92
N ASN A 533 14.81 -1.92 -20.93
CA ASN A 533 14.10 -3.19 -21.16
C ASN A 533 12.75 -2.96 -21.86
N SER A 534 11.98 -1.95 -21.43
CA SER A 534 10.70 -1.62 -22.06
C SER A 534 10.84 -1.20 -23.53
N ARG A 535 11.93 -0.52 -23.91
CA ARG A 535 12.23 -0.17 -25.31
C ARG A 535 12.72 -1.37 -26.11
N GLY A 536 13.51 -2.25 -25.51
CA GLY A 536 13.95 -3.50 -26.16
C GLY A 536 12.76 -4.41 -26.50
N TRP A 537 11.83 -4.61 -25.56
CA TRP A 537 10.61 -5.39 -25.84
C TRP A 537 9.68 -4.74 -26.87
N GLN A 538 9.64 -3.41 -26.95
CA GLN A 538 8.97 -2.71 -28.04
C GLN A 538 9.62 -3.03 -29.39
N GLN A 539 10.96 -2.97 -29.50
CA GLN A 539 11.68 -3.33 -30.72
C GLN A 539 11.46 -4.80 -31.11
N VAL A 540 11.46 -5.73 -30.15
CA VAL A 540 11.12 -7.16 -30.38
C VAL A 540 9.73 -7.27 -31.02
N ALA A 541 8.73 -6.57 -30.48
CA ALA A 541 7.35 -6.60 -30.99
C ALA A 541 7.20 -5.97 -32.39
N GLU A 542 8.03 -4.97 -32.73
CA GLU A 542 8.08 -4.36 -34.06
C GLU A 542 8.80 -5.26 -35.09
N ILE A 543 9.87 -5.97 -34.71
CA ILE A 543 10.68 -6.82 -35.59
C ILE A 543 10.01 -8.19 -35.85
N LEU A 544 9.39 -8.78 -34.83
CA LEU A 544 8.91 -10.17 -34.84
C LEU A 544 7.96 -10.52 -36.02
N PRO A 545 6.95 -9.70 -36.38
CA PRO A 545 6.03 -10.03 -37.48
C PRO A 545 6.73 -10.17 -38.84
N HIS A 546 7.78 -9.38 -39.07
CA HIS A 546 8.57 -9.42 -40.30
C HIS A 546 9.38 -10.73 -40.40
N LEU A 547 10.01 -11.16 -39.30
CA LEU A 547 10.73 -12.44 -39.23
C LEU A 547 9.80 -13.65 -39.36
N GLN A 548 8.61 -13.60 -38.73
CA GLN A 548 7.57 -14.62 -38.90
C GLN A 548 7.10 -14.71 -40.36
N GLN A 549 6.91 -13.58 -41.06
CA GLN A 549 6.53 -13.56 -42.46
C GLN A 549 7.62 -14.16 -43.36
N LEU A 550 8.89 -13.78 -43.14
CA LEU A 550 10.04 -14.33 -43.85
C LEU A 550 10.12 -15.86 -43.68
N ARG A 551 10.05 -16.36 -42.45
CA ARG A 551 10.07 -17.81 -42.16
C ARG A 551 8.86 -18.57 -42.69
N ARG A 552 7.67 -17.94 -42.74
CA ARG A 552 6.50 -18.52 -43.43
C ARG A 552 6.73 -18.65 -44.94
N ASN A 553 7.45 -17.70 -45.57
CA ASN A 553 7.81 -17.78 -46.98
C ASN A 553 8.89 -18.86 -47.23
N GLU A 554 9.91 -18.95 -46.37
CA GLU A 554 10.93 -20.01 -46.41
C GLU A 554 10.31 -21.40 -46.28
N ARG A 555 9.41 -21.61 -45.30
CA ARG A 555 8.69 -22.88 -45.11
C ARG A 555 7.83 -23.23 -46.33
N LYS A 556 7.13 -22.26 -46.92
CA LYS A 556 6.35 -22.46 -48.16
C LYS A 556 7.24 -22.84 -49.34
N ALA A 557 8.41 -22.20 -49.49
CA ALA A 557 9.38 -22.56 -50.52
C ALA A 557 9.96 -23.96 -50.28
N ALA A 558 10.38 -24.29 -49.06
CA ALA A 558 10.90 -25.61 -48.70
C ALA A 558 9.87 -26.74 -48.92
N MET A 559 8.58 -26.49 -48.69
CA MET A 559 7.51 -27.43 -49.03
C MET A 559 7.39 -27.69 -50.54
N GLN A 560 7.71 -26.71 -51.40
CA GLN A 560 7.74 -26.87 -52.86
C GLN A 560 8.96 -27.68 -53.36
N PHE A 561 10.01 -27.82 -52.54
CA PHE A 561 11.22 -28.58 -52.85
C PHE A 561 11.27 -29.98 -52.21
N ARG A 562 10.22 -30.45 -51.52
CA ARG A 562 10.15 -31.84 -51.04
C ARG A 562 9.88 -32.82 -52.20
N PRO A 563 10.70 -33.87 -52.39
CA PRO A 563 10.32 -34.98 -53.26
C PRO A 563 9.09 -35.71 -52.68
N PRO A 564 8.24 -36.33 -53.53
CA PRO A 564 7.08 -37.07 -53.06
C PRO A 564 7.48 -38.31 -52.24
N PRO A 565 6.63 -38.75 -51.29
CA PRO A 565 6.94 -39.91 -50.45
C PRO A 565 6.98 -41.21 -51.28
N ILE A 566 7.98 -42.05 -51.00
CA ILE A 566 8.05 -43.40 -51.58
C ILE A 566 6.94 -44.25 -50.95
N ILE A 567 6.00 -44.70 -51.78
CA ILE A 567 4.92 -45.60 -51.37
C ILE A 567 5.51 -47.02 -51.28
N LEU A 568 5.71 -47.51 -50.05
CA LEU A 568 5.92 -48.94 -49.81
C LEU A 568 4.56 -49.66 -49.81
N PRO A 569 4.39 -50.77 -50.55
CA PRO A 569 3.14 -51.51 -50.55
C PRO A 569 2.91 -52.23 -49.19
N PRO A 570 1.67 -52.28 -48.68
CA PRO A 570 1.36 -52.94 -47.42
C PRO A 570 1.42 -54.47 -47.53
N PRO A 571 1.79 -55.20 -46.45
CA PRO A 571 1.63 -56.64 -46.39
C PRO A 571 0.15 -57.06 -46.38
N PRO A 572 -0.19 -58.27 -46.86
CA PRO A 572 -1.58 -58.72 -47.02
C PRO A 572 -2.30 -58.95 -45.67
N PRO A 573 -3.64 -58.86 -45.65
CA PRO A 573 -4.44 -58.88 -44.42
C PRO A 573 -4.57 -60.29 -43.82
N ILE A 574 -4.37 -60.38 -42.51
CA ILE A 574 -4.83 -61.54 -41.72
C ILE A 574 -6.30 -61.34 -41.40
N ILE A 575 -7.13 -62.32 -41.75
CA ILE A 575 -8.57 -62.34 -41.49
C ILE A 575 -8.79 -63.01 -40.14
N GLU A 576 -9.26 -62.28 -39.15
CA GLU A 576 -9.84 -62.86 -37.93
C GLU A 576 -11.28 -62.41 -37.73
N LYS A 577 -12.08 -63.34 -37.21
CA LYS A 577 -13.54 -63.32 -37.23
C LYS A 577 -14.11 -62.57 -36.04
N GLU A 578 -15.36 -62.14 -36.18
CA GLU A 578 -16.20 -61.76 -35.03
C GLU A 578 -16.25 -62.91 -34.01
N MET A 579 -15.99 -62.60 -32.74
CA MET A 579 -16.29 -63.48 -31.62
C MET A 579 -17.17 -62.76 -30.59
N VAL A 580 -18.21 -63.48 -30.17
CA VAL A 580 -19.22 -63.02 -29.22
C VAL A 580 -18.71 -63.15 -27.78
N ILE A 581 -19.24 -62.32 -26.90
CA ILE A 581 -18.94 -62.22 -25.46
C ILE A 581 -19.29 -63.53 -24.73
N GLU A 582 -18.43 -63.98 -23.81
CA GLU A 582 -18.86 -64.82 -22.69
C GLU A 582 -18.02 -64.51 -21.42
N TYR A 583 -18.68 -64.45 -20.25
CA TYR A 583 -18.06 -64.17 -18.96
C TYR A 583 -17.76 -65.47 -18.19
N VAL A 584 -16.55 -65.62 -17.65
CA VAL A 584 -16.27 -66.60 -16.58
C VAL A 584 -15.26 -66.02 -15.58
N GLU A 585 -15.57 -66.06 -14.29
CA GLU A 585 -14.66 -65.73 -13.18
C GLU A 585 -13.57 -66.81 -13.01
N VAL A 586 -12.43 -66.50 -12.38
CA VAL A 586 -11.79 -67.34 -11.32
C VAL A 586 -10.40 -66.80 -10.90
N ALA A 587 -10.23 -66.70 -9.57
CA ALA A 587 -9.03 -66.75 -8.72
C ALA A 587 -7.63 -66.28 -9.21
N ALA A 588 -6.98 -65.51 -8.33
CA ALA A 588 -5.55 -65.15 -8.41
C ALA A 588 -4.60 -66.29 -7.96
N PRO A 589 -3.39 -66.38 -8.56
CA PRO A 589 -2.24 -67.05 -7.96
C PRO A 589 -1.07 -66.10 -7.62
N ARG A 590 -0.15 -66.62 -6.82
CA ARG A 590 0.94 -65.93 -6.08
C ARG A 590 2.15 -65.55 -6.94
N PRO A 591 3.03 -64.62 -6.48
CA PRO A 591 4.25 -64.26 -7.19
C PRO A 591 5.25 -65.42 -7.25
N VAL A 592 5.95 -65.54 -8.38
CA VAL A 592 7.10 -66.43 -8.58
C VAL A 592 8.34 -65.57 -8.80
N MET A 593 9.37 -65.82 -7.99
CA MET A 593 10.69 -65.18 -8.11
C MET A 593 11.37 -65.65 -9.41
N ALA A 594 11.98 -64.73 -10.14
CA ALA A 594 12.83 -65.04 -11.28
C ALA A 594 14.03 -64.09 -11.31
N ASP A 595 15.20 -64.61 -10.97
CA ASP A 595 16.46 -63.88 -11.10
C ASP A 595 16.75 -63.53 -12.56
N LYS A 596 17.23 -62.31 -12.81
CA LYS A 596 17.82 -61.92 -14.09
C LYS A 596 19.11 -61.16 -13.84
N SER A 597 20.23 -61.83 -14.12
CA SER A 597 21.54 -61.21 -14.24
C SER A 597 21.58 -60.28 -15.47
N ILE A 598 22.33 -59.19 -15.34
CA ILE A 598 22.60 -58.24 -16.42
C ILE A 598 23.99 -58.55 -16.98
N ASP A 599 24.05 -59.23 -18.12
CA ASP A 599 25.31 -59.38 -18.86
C ASP A 599 25.57 -58.12 -19.70
N ALA A 600 26.62 -57.39 -19.32
CA ALA A 600 27.07 -56.20 -20.02
C ALA A 600 28.11 -56.56 -21.10
N THR A 601 27.68 -56.70 -22.35
CA THR A 601 28.59 -56.86 -23.50
C THR A 601 29.12 -55.51 -23.96
N VAL A 602 30.38 -55.21 -23.60
CA VAL A 602 31.10 -54.02 -24.08
C VAL A 602 31.63 -54.28 -25.49
N SER A 603 31.13 -53.55 -26.49
CA SER A 603 31.73 -53.51 -27.83
C SER A 603 32.73 -52.35 -27.95
N THR A 604 34.02 -52.66 -27.84
CA THR A 604 35.09 -51.71 -28.18
C THR A 604 35.21 -51.55 -29.69
N ALA A 605 35.17 -50.31 -30.18
CA ALA A 605 35.57 -49.95 -31.54
C ALA A 605 36.89 -49.16 -31.48
N GLU A 606 37.89 -49.60 -32.24
CA GLU A 606 39.22 -48.97 -32.27
C GLU A 606 39.19 -47.63 -33.04
N CYS A 607 39.98 -46.67 -32.56
CA CYS A 607 40.04 -45.33 -33.12
C CYS A 607 41.30 -45.17 -33.99
N GLY A 608 41.10 -45.05 -35.30
CA GLY A 608 42.17 -44.77 -36.28
C GLY A 608 42.04 -43.37 -36.87
N ILE A 609 43.08 -42.55 -36.75
CA ILE A 609 43.09 -41.17 -37.27
C ILE A 609 43.63 -41.16 -38.70
N GLU A 610 42.74 -41.18 -39.69
CA GLU A 610 43.10 -40.93 -41.10
C GLU A 610 43.09 -39.41 -41.39
N ALA A 611 44.26 -38.77 -41.32
CA ALA A 611 44.41 -37.37 -41.69
C ALA A 611 44.49 -37.21 -43.22
N ARG A 612 43.34 -36.94 -43.87
CA ARG A 612 43.30 -36.56 -45.30
C ARG A 612 43.11 -35.05 -45.45
N PRO A 613 44.10 -34.28 -45.96
CA PRO A 613 43.96 -32.84 -46.13
C PRO A 613 43.00 -32.52 -47.28
N ALA A 614 41.96 -31.72 -47.00
CA ALA A 614 41.04 -31.22 -48.01
C ALA A 614 41.68 -30.06 -48.79
N MET A 615 42.36 -30.38 -49.90
CA MET A 615 42.79 -29.39 -50.89
C MET A 615 41.57 -28.88 -51.66
N ALA A 616 41.34 -27.56 -51.63
CA ALA A 616 40.29 -26.93 -52.40
C ALA A 616 40.81 -26.51 -53.77
N ASP A 617 40.36 -27.18 -54.83
CA ASP A 617 40.53 -26.71 -56.21
C ASP A 617 39.26 -25.98 -56.67
N MET A 618 39.41 -24.67 -56.93
CA MET A 618 38.36 -23.86 -57.53
C MET A 618 38.52 -23.84 -59.05
N SER A 619 37.52 -24.32 -59.78
CA SER A 619 37.37 -24.00 -61.21
C SER A 619 35.93 -23.63 -61.54
N VAL A 620 35.75 -22.50 -62.21
CA VAL A 620 34.43 -22.00 -62.64
C VAL A 620 34.31 -22.24 -64.14
N GLN A 621 33.59 -23.30 -64.53
CA GLN A 621 33.13 -23.45 -65.92
C GLN A 621 31.80 -22.70 -66.11
N ALA A 622 31.90 -21.45 -66.54
CA ALA A 622 30.74 -20.69 -67.00
C ALA A 622 30.46 -20.99 -68.48
N VAL A 623 29.35 -21.69 -68.77
CA VAL A 623 28.79 -21.80 -70.12
C VAL A 623 27.63 -20.80 -70.23
N PRO A 624 27.79 -19.67 -70.95
CA PRO A 624 26.74 -18.66 -71.04
C PRO A 624 25.67 -19.07 -72.05
N THR A 625 24.41 -19.10 -71.61
CA THR A 625 23.24 -19.09 -72.52
C THR A 625 22.45 -17.80 -72.30
N MET A 626 22.37 -17.00 -73.36
CA MET A 626 21.80 -15.65 -73.35
C MET A 626 20.28 -15.68 -73.11
N SER A 627 19.79 -14.79 -72.25
CA SER A 627 18.45 -14.23 -72.41
C SER A 627 18.51 -12.72 -72.23
N SER A 628 18.00 -11.97 -73.21
CA SER A 628 18.06 -10.50 -73.20
C SER A 628 16.74 -9.92 -72.71
N ARG A 629 16.82 -9.00 -71.75
CA ARG A 629 15.87 -7.87 -71.63
C ARG A 629 16.51 -6.74 -70.84
N GLN A 630 16.39 -5.52 -71.38
CA GLN A 630 17.04 -4.34 -70.84
C GLN A 630 16.34 -3.82 -69.60
N VAL A 631 17.13 -3.32 -68.64
CA VAL A 631 16.70 -2.34 -67.63
C VAL A 631 17.45 -1.06 -67.94
N GLN A 632 16.73 0.02 -68.24
CA GLN A 632 17.34 1.31 -68.51
C GLN A 632 17.67 1.99 -67.17
N ALA A 633 18.96 2.16 -66.91
CA ALA A 633 19.43 2.76 -65.66
C ALA A 633 19.46 4.30 -65.74
N VAL A 634 19.04 4.96 -64.67
CA VAL A 634 19.47 6.32 -64.34
C VAL A 634 19.95 6.31 -62.89
N GLN A 635 21.26 6.18 -62.70
CA GLN A 635 21.91 6.41 -61.42
C GLN A 635 22.19 7.91 -61.26
N LYS A 636 21.90 8.45 -60.07
CA LYS A 636 22.63 9.62 -59.57
C LYS A 636 23.60 9.16 -58.49
N TYR A 637 24.82 8.81 -58.91
CA TYR A 637 25.96 8.92 -58.02
C TYR A 637 26.43 10.37 -58.02
N ALA A 638 26.77 10.89 -56.83
CA ALA A 638 27.66 12.03 -56.70
C ALA A 638 29.02 11.50 -56.25
N SER A 639 29.98 11.45 -57.17
CA SER A 639 31.37 11.15 -56.84
C SER A 639 32.03 12.38 -56.22
N ILE A 640 32.70 12.19 -55.08
CA ILE A 640 33.52 13.23 -54.46
C ILE A 640 34.90 13.21 -55.10
N SER A 641 35.32 14.33 -55.66
CA SER A 641 36.72 14.65 -55.94
C SER A 641 36.93 16.16 -55.78
N VAL A 642 37.94 16.54 -54.99
CA VAL A 642 38.35 17.94 -54.83
C VAL A 642 39.45 18.21 -55.83
N ASP A 643 39.14 18.91 -56.92
CA ASP A 643 40.17 19.53 -57.76
C ASP A 643 40.61 20.86 -57.14
N ALA A 644 41.72 20.81 -56.42
CA ALA A 644 42.49 21.98 -56.05
C ALA A 644 43.65 22.13 -57.04
N THR A 645 43.41 22.81 -58.17
CA THR A 645 44.50 23.25 -59.05
C THR A 645 45.26 24.41 -58.37
N PRO A 646 46.56 24.27 -58.06
CA PRO A 646 47.35 25.38 -57.53
C PRO A 646 47.63 26.41 -58.63
N GLU A 647 47.66 27.69 -58.27
CA GLU A 647 48.34 28.70 -59.09
C GLU A 647 49.84 28.37 -59.13
N MET A 648 50.37 27.99 -60.29
CA MET A 648 51.81 28.03 -60.50
C MET A 648 52.25 29.48 -60.66
N LYS A 649 52.81 30.01 -59.58
CA LYS A 649 53.58 31.24 -59.58
C LYS A 649 55.00 30.92 -60.07
N GLU A 650 55.25 31.05 -61.36
CA GLU A 650 56.63 31.12 -61.84
C GLU A 650 57.26 32.43 -61.34
N ILE A 651 58.30 32.30 -60.51
CA ILE A 651 59.20 33.41 -60.23
C ILE A 651 60.30 33.37 -61.30
N GLN A 652 60.13 34.14 -62.37
CA GLN A 652 61.30 34.71 -63.02
C GLN A 652 61.66 36.00 -62.27
N VAL A 653 62.82 35.97 -61.64
CA VAL A 653 63.51 37.19 -61.22
C VAL A 653 64.07 37.81 -62.49
N ASP A 654 63.55 38.98 -62.88
CA ASP A 654 64.45 40.06 -63.22
C ASP A 654 63.83 41.45 -63.01
N ALA A 655 64.70 42.43 -62.81
CA ALA A 655 64.37 43.79 -62.36
C ALA A 655 63.38 44.51 -63.31
N THR A 656 62.56 45.47 -62.87
CA THR A 656 63.04 46.78 -62.37
C THR A 656 61.91 47.59 -61.73
N VAL A 657 62.27 48.44 -60.76
CA VAL A 657 61.39 49.39 -60.07
C VAL A 657 60.81 50.46 -61.02
N THR A 658 59.51 50.74 -60.93
CA THR A 658 58.96 52.08 -61.22
C THR A 658 57.57 52.25 -60.58
N PRO A 659 57.42 53.07 -59.52
CA PRO A 659 56.13 53.37 -58.93
C PRO A 659 55.65 54.78 -59.29
N THR A 660 54.60 54.90 -60.12
CA THR A 660 53.61 55.99 -60.03
C THR A 660 52.53 55.80 -61.11
N ARG A 661 51.25 55.84 -60.72
CA ARG A 661 50.41 57.06 -60.80
C ARG A 661 48.92 56.70 -60.72
N SER A 662 48.12 57.64 -60.25
CA SER A 662 46.68 57.58 -60.12
C SER A 662 45.91 57.88 -61.42
N SER A 663 44.62 57.52 -61.39
CA SER A 663 43.45 58.31 -61.81
C SER A 663 43.09 58.55 -63.29
N ALA A 664 41.77 58.49 -63.52
CA ALA A 664 40.96 59.03 -64.63
C ALA A 664 41.03 58.29 -66.00
N GLY A 665 39.93 58.16 -66.74
CA GLY A 665 38.54 58.58 -66.50
C GLY A 665 37.65 58.37 -67.75
N VAL A 666 36.52 59.11 -67.86
CA VAL A 666 35.61 59.22 -69.04
C VAL A 666 34.72 57.97 -69.26
N GLN A 667 33.45 57.92 -68.83
CA GLN A 667 32.20 58.62 -69.25
C GLN A 667 31.40 57.95 -70.38
N THR A 668 30.07 58.23 -70.41
CA THR A 668 29.05 57.92 -71.45
C THR A 668 28.56 56.46 -71.52
N THR A 669 27.28 56.09 -71.76
CA THR A 669 25.89 56.58 -71.46
C THR A 669 24.89 55.71 -72.25
N VAL A 670 23.66 55.50 -71.71
CA VAL A 670 22.36 55.53 -72.45
C VAL A 670 21.80 54.29 -73.23
N LYS A 671 20.57 53.87 -72.81
CA LYS A 671 19.40 53.25 -73.55
C LYS A 671 19.51 51.80 -74.10
N THR A 672 18.56 50.86 -73.86
CA THR A 672 17.14 50.65 -74.34
C THR A 672 17.03 50.48 -75.87
N PRO A 673 16.01 49.81 -76.50
CA PRO A 673 14.63 49.41 -76.09
C PRO A 673 14.37 47.87 -76.15
N ASP A 674 13.32 47.27 -75.57
CA ASP A 674 11.84 47.26 -75.79
C ASP A 674 11.29 46.41 -76.97
N GLU A 675 10.06 45.92 -76.75
CA GLU A 675 8.98 45.57 -77.71
C GLU A 675 8.58 44.09 -78.03
N LEU A 676 7.46 43.71 -77.37
CA LEU A 676 6.18 43.23 -77.92
C LEU A 676 5.98 41.86 -78.66
N ALA A 677 4.76 41.35 -78.40
CA ALA A 677 3.90 40.41 -79.17
C ALA A 677 3.97 38.90 -78.79
N SER A 678 2.87 38.15 -78.71
CA SER A 678 1.42 38.49 -78.61
C SER A 678 0.60 37.25 -78.17
N SER A 679 -0.54 37.45 -77.50
CA SER A 679 -1.55 36.41 -77.20
C SER A 679 -2.37 36.04 -78.46
N PRO A 680 -2.98 34.84 -78.59
CA PRO A 680 -4.25 34.51 -77.89
C PRO A 680 -4.31 33.00 -77.45
N THR A 681 -5.40 32.36 -76.97
CA THR A 681 -6.84 32.68 -76.79
C THR A 681 -7.43 31.90 -75.59
N ARG A 682 -8.71 32.13 -75.24
CA ARG A 682 -9.61 31.22 -74.49
C ARG A 682 -10.68 30.64 -75.46
N PRO A 683 -11.43 29.56 -75.16
CA PRO A 683 -12.60 29.57 -74.24
C PRO A 683 -12.64 28.29 -73.35
N SER A 684 -13.61 27.95 -72.48
CA SER A 684 -14.98 28.44 -72.20
C SER A 684 -15.36 28.20 -70.71
N CYS A 685 -16.64 28.34 -70.33
CA CYS A 685 -17.15 28.28 -68.96
C CYS A 685 -17.87 26.97 -68.58
N ALA A 686 -18.25 26.87 -67.29
CA ALA A 686 -19.02 25.83 -66.56
C ALA A 686 -20.34 25.33 -67.25
N PRO A 687 -21.03 24.21 -66.85
CA PRO A 687 -21.23 23.79 -65.44
C PRO A 687 -21.45 22.28 -65.06
N SER A 688 -21.39 22.05 -63.73
CA SER A 688 -22.14 21.11 -62.85
C SER A 688 -22.63 19.68 -63.25
N ALA A 689 -22.44 18.77 -62.26
CA ALA A 689 -23.33 17.69 -61.77
C ALA A 689 -23.18 16.23 -62.29
N GLY A 690 -23.40 15.27 -61.37
CA GLY A 690 -23.51 13.81 -61.63
C GLY A 690 -22.37 12.94 -61.04
N THR A 691 -22.14 12.84 -59.73
CA THR A 691 -22.74 11.91 -58.72
C THR A 691 -22.52 10.40 -58.91
N HIS A 692 -22.48 9.67 -57.78
CA HIS A 692 -22.14 8.23 -57.58
C HIS A 692 -20.63 7.91 -57.56
N SER A 693 -20.07 7.12 -56.63
CA SER A 693 -20.61 6.61 -55.36
C SER A 693 -19.45 6.23 -54.41
N LEU A 694 -19.40 6.81 -53.21
CA LEU A 694 -18.47 6.41 -52.15
C LEU A 694 -19.16 5.44 -51.18
N SER A 695 -18.70 4.18 -51.11
CA SER A 695 -19.18 3.19 -50.14
C SER A 695 -18.22 3.03 -48.98
N LEU A 696 -18.74 3.10 -47.75
CA LEU A 696 -17.98 3.15 -46.50
C LEU A 696 -17.61 1.76 -45.97
N SER A 697 -16.31 1.42 -45.89
CA SER A 697 -15.84 0.27 -45.09
C SER A 697 -14.38 0.30 -44.62
N SER A 698 -13.66 1.44 -44.68
CA SER A 698 -12.22 1.49 -44.27
C SER A 698 -11.73 2.80 -43.64
N ILE A 699 -12.63 3.69 -43.19
CA ILE A 699 -12.28 5.04 -42.67
C ILE A 699 -12.71 5.23 -41.19
N LEU A 700 -13.26 4.20 -40.53
CA LEU A 700 -13.84 4.30 -39.18
C LEU A 700 -13.06 3.57 -38.06
N SER A 701 -11.82 3.15 -38.32
CA SER A 701 -10.93 2.51 -37.32
C SER A 701 -9.85 3.43 -36.73
N LEU A 702 -9.64 4.64 -37.26
CA LEU A 702 -8.49 5.50 -36.89
C LEU A 702 -8.83 6.71 -35.99
N VAL A 703 -10.11 6.96 -35.68
CA VAL A 703 -10.56 8.17 -34.95
C VAL A 703 -10.97 7.89 -33.50
N GLY A 704 -11.01 6.61 -33.09
CA GLY A 704 -11.40 6.21 -31.73
C GLY A 704 -10.30 6.33 -30.67
N MET A 705 -9.02 6.41 -31.07
CA MET A 705 -7.89 6.07 -30.19
C MET A 705 -7.21 7.26 -29.48
N LEU A 706 -7.62 8.51 -29.76
CA LEU A 706 -6.90 9.71 -29.31
C LEU A 706 -7.72 10.68 -28.44
N ARG A 707 -8.79 10.21 -27.79
CA ARG A 707 -9.78 11.10 -27.12
C ARG A 707 -10.18 10.74 -25.69
N THR A 708 -9.30 10.01 -24.99
CA THR A 708 -9.49 9.59 -23.59
C THR A 708 -8.28 9.94 -22.72
N MET A 709 -7.69 11.13 -22.94
CA MET A 709 -6.53 11.61 -22.18
C MET A 709 -6.56 13.11 -21.83
N MET A 710 -7.70 13.81 -22.01
CA MET A 710 -7.78 15.26 -21.75
C MET A 710 -9.11 15.74 -21.12
N LEU A 711 -8.94 16.47 -20.00
CA LEU A 711 -9.90 17.23 -19.17
C LEU A 711 -10.98 16.42 -18.40
N TYR A 712 -11.35 16.77 -17.16
CA TYR A 712 -11.43 18.09 -16.50
C TYR A 712 -10.90 18.07 -15.04
N PRO A 713 -10.35 19.18 -14.51
CA PRO A 713 -11.15 20.34 -14.03
C PRO A 713 -10.54 21.70 -14.46
N PHE A 714 -11.11 22.91 -14.26
CA PHE A 714 -12.22 23.46 -13.46
C PHE A 714 -12.91 24.62 -14.24
N THR A 715 -14.12 25.05 -13.85
CA THR A 715 -14.38 26.39 -13.24
C THR A 715 -15.87 26.68 -12.97
N LEU A 716 -16.14 27.41 -11.88
CA LEU A 716 -17.42 28.09 -11.61
C LEU A 716 -17.51 29.41 -12.43
N PRO A 717 -18.63 30.15 -12.38
CA PRO A 717 -18.58 31.35 -11.52
C PRO A 717 -19.90 31.78 -10.81
N LEU A 718 -19.78 31.97 -9.49
CA LEU A 718 -20.30 33.08 -8.65
C LEU A 718 -21.62 33.82 -8.99
N ARG A 719 -22.50 33.91 -7.99
CA ARG A 719 -23.20 35.16 -7.59
C ARG A 719 -23.59 35.11 -6.10
N ILE A 720 -23.94 36.27 -5.51
CA ILE A 720 -24.16 36.57 -4.07
C ILE A 720 -22.82 36.69 -3.30
N VAL A 721 -22.35 37.82 -2.75
CA VAL A 721 -22.77 39.25 -2.74
C VAL A 721 -24.27 39.52 -2.60
N SER A 722 -24.86 39.15 -1.46
CA SER A 722 -26.09 39.73 -0.87
C SER A 722 -26.54 39.01 0.40
N SER A 723 -25.69 38.92 1.44
CA SER A 723 -26.10 38.38 2.77
C SER A 723 -25.30 38.93 3.97
N ALA A 724 -24.62 40.08 3.83
CA ALA A 724 -23.76 40.66 4.89
C ALA A 724 -24.14 42.12 5.23
N VAL A 725 -25.43 42.45 5.17
CA VAL A 725 -25.97 43.80 5.44
C VAL A 725 -26.86 43.87 6.70
N GLU A 726 -27.20 42.74 7.32
CA GLU A 726 -28.22 42.69 8.40
C GLU A 726 -27.72 42.34 9.81
N LEU A 727 -26.41 42.42 10.08
CA LEU A 727 -25.86 42.17 11.44
C LEU A 727 -25.07 43.33 12.06
N VAL A 728 -25.09 44.52 11.45
CA VAL A 728 -24.49 45.74 12.03
C VAL A 728 -25.50 46.91 12.07
N LYS A 729 -26.50 46.77 12.95
CA LYS A 729 -27.29 47.89 13.47
C LYS A 729 -27.39 47.80 15.00
N ARG A 730 -26.35 48.29 15.69
CA ARG A 730 -26.38 48.74 17.10
C ARG A 730 -25.19 49.67 17.38
N LYS A 731 -25.48 50.97 17.38
CA LYS A 731 -24.73 52.05 18.07
C LYS A 731 -25.57 52.42 19.33
N PRO A 732 -25.10 53.24 20.29
CA PRO A 732 -23.75 53.74 20.55
C PRO A 732 -23.31 53.61 22.04
N ARG A 733 -22.07 54.00 22.36
CA ARG A 733 -21.80 55.09 23.33
C ARG A 733 -20.35 55.59 23.22
N THR A 734 -20.10 56.75 23.82
CA THR A 734 -18.97 57.68 23.61
C THR A 734 -18.32 58.05 24.93
N GLU A 735 -17.02 58.32 24.91
CA GLU A 735 -16.19 59.20 25.76
C GLU A 735 -14.79 59.17 25.08
N GLU A 736 -14.18 60.26 24.58
CA GLU A 736 -13.55 61.40 25.28
C GLU A 736 -12.40 60.96 26.22
N GLY A 737 -11.16 61.48 26.17
CA GLY A 737 -10.51 62.44 25.25
C GLY A 737 -9.09 62.82 25.74
N GLY A 738 -8.24 63.39 24.87
CA GLY A 738 -6.91 64.00 25.20
C GLY A 738 -5.78 63.07 25.67
N ASP A 739 -4.51 63.50 25.79
CA ASP A 739 -3.78 64.65 25.21
C ASP A 739 -2.25 64.48 25.43
N VAL A 740 -1.37 65.20 24.69
CA VAL A 740 0.09 65.48 24.97
C VAL A 740 1.04 64.25 25.18
N ALA A 741 2.13 63.93 24.44
CA ALA A 741 3.27 64.64 23.81
C ALA A 741 4.54 64.85 24.71
N LEU A 742 5.74 64.57 24.14
CA LEU A 742 7.11 64.81 24.69
C LEU A 742 7.45 63.94 25.96
N ASP A 743 8.68 63.64 26.41
CA ASP A 743 10.09 63.93 26.03
C ASP A 743 11.04 63.00 26.86
N THR A 744 12.37 62.82 26.70
CA THR A 744 13.42 63.17 25.70
C THR A 744 14.64 62.21 25.85
N LEU A 745 15.61 62.24 24.91
CA LEU A 745 17.06 61.89 25.02
C LEU A 745 17.44 60.40 25.27
N ASN A 746 18.44 59.76 24.61
CA ASN A 746 19.81 60.05 24.11
C ASN A 746 20.97 59.66 25.05
N GLU A 747 22.11 59.39 24.41
CA GLU A 747 23.46 59.10 24.95
C GLU A 747 23.70 57.68 25.52
N THR A 748 24.87 57.03 25.37
CA THR A 748 25.86 56.78 24.28
C THR A 748 27.12 56.17 24.93
N VAL A 749 27.95 55.47 24.13
CA VAL A 749 29.41 55.20 24.32
C VAL A 749 29.88 53.86 24.95
N SER A 750 30.89 53.29 24.27
CA SER A 750 31.96 52.33 24.65
C SER A 750 31.64 50.91 25.15
N GLU A 751 31.83 49.96 24.23
CA GLU A 751 32.97 49.01 24.22
C GLU A 751 33.66 48.64 25.55
N THR A 752 33.68 47.34 25.85
CA THR A 752 34.92 46.60 26.15
C THR A 752 34.82 45.19 25.57
N GLU A 753 35.76 44.82 24.69
CA GLU A 753 35.90 43.45 24.20
C GLU A 753 36.43 42.53 25.32
N THR A 754 35.86 41.32 25.43
CA THR A 754 36.60 40.16 25.95
C THR A 754 36.28 38.94 25.09
N GLU A 755 37.33 38.40 24.48
CA GLU A 755 37.29 37.32 23.50
C GLU A 755 37.08 35.97 24.20
N ILE A 756 35.90 35.36 24.05
CA ILE A 756 35.62 33.99 24.53
C ILE A 756 35.05 33.15 23.39
N ARG A 757 35.75 32.05 23.09
CA ARG A 757 35.37 31.06 22.06
C ARG A 757 34.02 30.39 22.40
N PRO A 758 33.13 30.17 21.42
CA PRO A 758 31.84 29.54 21.69
C PRO A 758 31.92 28.01 21.83
N GLU A 759 31.50 27.47 22.97
CA GLU A 759 31.02 26.08 23.05
C GLU A 759 29.54 26.00 22.59
N PRO A 760 29.06 24.85 22.06
CA PRO A 760 27.71 24.74 21.49
C PRO A 760 26.61 24.77 22.57
N VAL A 761 25.65 25.68 22.38
CA VAL A 761 24.64 26.09 23.37
C VAL A 761 23.56 25.05 23.65
N GLN A 762 23.32 24.78 24.94
CA GLN A 762 22.11 24.11 25.44
C GLN A 762 20.91 25.08 25.38
N VAL A 763 19.90 24.81 24.54
CA VAL A 763 18.72 25.69 24.36
C VAL A 763 17.60 25.41 25.40
N VAL A 764 17.73 24.35 26.20
CA VAL A 764 16.60 23.73 26.93
C VAL A 764 16.30 24.36 28.30
N GLU A 765 17.25 25.03 28.98
CA GLU A 765 16.99 25.59 30.32
C GLU A 765 15.98 26.76 30.34
N ARG A 766 15.64 27.34 29.18
CA ARG A 766 14.82 28.57 29.10
C ARG A 766 13.30 28.34 29.20
N TRP A 767 12.82 27.12 28.95
CA TRP A 767 11.37 26.82 28.91
C TRP A 767 10.83 26.22 30.21
N VAL A 768 11.70 25.78 31.14
CA VAL A 768 11.29 25.22 32.45
C VAL A 768 11.85 25.99 33.67
N PRO A 769 11.44 27.27 33.89
CA PRO A 769 11.67 27.91 35.19
C PRO A 769 10.42 28.54 35.86
N VAL A 770 9.21 27.94 35.77
CA VAL A 770 8.02 28.43 36.52
C VAL A 770 7.37 27.38 37.46
N LEU A 771 7.42 26.07 37.15
CA LEU A 771 6.73 25.05 37.97
C LEU A 771 7.54 24.42 39.12
N ARG A 772 8.83 24.74 39.27
CA ARG A 772 9.73 24.15 40.30
C ARG A 772 9.48 24.63 41.74
N ARG A 773 8.30 25.20 42.02
CA ARG A 773 7.86 25.64 43.37
C ARG A 773 6.66 24.82 43.91
N ARG A 774 6.08 23.89 43.12
CA ARG A 774 4.91 23.07 43.55
C ARG A 774 5.24 21.61 43.88
N GLU A 775 6.48 21.16 43.67
CA GLU A 775 6.93 19.79 43.96
C GLU A 775 7.21 19.50 45.45
N ARG A 776 7.12 20.51 46.33
CA ARG A 776 7.32 20.33 47.79
C ARG A 776 6.05 19.99 48.58
N ASP A 777 4.85 20.29 48.04
CA ASP A 777 3.60 20.13 48.79
C ASP A 777 2.88 18.80 48.52
N ASN A 778 3.21 18.09 47.44
CA ASN A 778 2.53 16.84 47.07
C ASN A 778 3.04 15.58 47.81
N GLN A 779 4.03 15.69 48.71
CA GLN A 779 4.52 14.56 49.53
C GLN A 779 3.60 14.18 50.71
N ARG A 780 2.34 14.66 50.75
CA ARG A 780 1.40 14.41 51.85
C ARG A 780 0.06 13.78 51.47
N ALA A 781 -0.06 13.26 50.24
CA ALA A 781 -1.29 12.64 49.73
C ALA A 781 -1.13 11.16 49.33
N THR A 782 -0.31 10.39 50.06
CA THR A 782 -0.34 8.91 50.01
C THR A 782 -1.59 8.38 50.72
N ARG A 783 -2.77 8.60 50.11
CA ARG A 783 -3.98 7.86 50.46
C ARG A 783 -3.92 6.50 49.77
N THR A 784 -3.94 5.44 50.58
CA THR A 784 -3.88 4.05 50.16
C THR A 784 -5.06 3.69 49.25
N SER A 785 -4.88 3.79 47.94
CA SER A 785 -5.79 3.20 46.96
C SER A 785 -5.55 1.70 46.92
N PHE A 786 -6.38 0.95 47.64
CA PHE A 786 -6.42 -0.51 47.52
C PHE A 786 -6.93 -0.85 46.11
N VAL A 787 -6.02 -1.03 45.15
CA VAL A 787 -6.37 -1.48 43.80
C VAL A 787 -6.82 -2.92 43.90
N GLN A 788 -8.12 -3.13 43.70
CA GLN A 788 -8.74 -4.44 43.72
C GLN A 788 -8.43 -5.16 42.40
N THR A 789 -7.22 -5.71 42.30
CA THR A 789 -6.76 -6.47 41.14
C THR A 789 -7.67 -7.66 40.89
N THR A 790 -8.26 -7.73 39.70
CA THR A 790 -9.00 -8.90 39.22
C THR A 790 -8.04 -10.08 39.05
N MET A 791 -7.97 -10.93 40.07
CA MET A 791 -7.11 -12.12 40.10
C MET A 791 -7.74 -13.27 39.30
N SER A 792 -6.96 -13.84 38.38
CA SER A 792 -7.29 -15.09 37.70
C SER A 792 -7.12 -16.30 38.63
N ASP A 793 -8.14 -17.15 38.73
CA ASP A 793 -8.16 -18.51 39.28
C ASP A 793 -7.17 -18.82 40.41
N ASN A 794 -7.54 -18.39 41.63
CA ASN A 794 -6.95 -18.98 42.83
C ASN A 794 -7.48 -20.40 43.02
N LYS A 795 -6.55 -21.37 43.13
CA LYS A 795 -6.87 -22.73 43.58
C LYS A 795 -7.63 -22.64 44.91
N LYS A 796 -8.73 -23.39 45.07
CA LYS A 796 -9.56 -23.34 46.28
C LYS A 796 -8.70 -23.69 47.50
N GLN A 797 -8.67 -22.81 48.50
CA GLN A 797 -7.90 -23.01 49.72
C GLN A 797 -8.34 -24.31 50.43
N GLU A 798 -7.39 -25.20 50.69
CA GLU A 798 -7.65 -26.53 51.26
C GLU A 798 -7.69 -26.50 52.80
N ARG A 799 -6.87 -25.63 53.42
CA ARG A 799 -6.76 -25.45 54.87
C ARG A 799 -6.32 -24.02 55.21
N ASP A 800 -6.76 -23.52 56.36
CA ASP A 800 -6.25 -22.27 56.96
C ASP A 800 -5.10 -22.60 57.91
N PHE A 801 -3.96 -21.92 57.71
CA PHE A 801 -2.75 -22.06 58.52
C PHE A 801 -2.43 -20.81 59.35
N THR A 802 -3.29 -19.80 59.32
CA THR A 802 -3.11 -18.53 60.05
C THR A 802 -2.64 -18.72 61.52
N PRO A 803 -3.26 -19.57 62.36
CA PRO A 803 -2.84 -19.71 63.76
C PRO A 803 -1.46 -20.38 63.93
N GLU A 804 -1.06 -21.26 63.01
CA GLU A 804 0.26 -21.91 63.03
C GLU A 804 1.35 -20.92 62.60
N VAL A 805 1.04 -20.04 61.64
CA VAL A 805 1.90 -18.93 61.21
C VAL A 805 2.10 -17.90 62.32
N ASP A 806 1.05 -17.54 63.05
CA ASP A 806 1.15 -16.57 64.16
C ASP A 806 2.08 -17.04 65.27
N ALA A 807 1.98 -18.32 65.66
CA ALA A 807 2.88 -18.90 66.65
C ALA A 807 4.33 -19.01 66.15
N LEU A 808 4.52 -19.47 64.91
CA LEU A 808 5.87 -19.73 64.37
C LEU A 808 6.64 -18.44 64.04
N ILE A 809 5.98 -17.37 63.57
CA ILE A 809 6.64 -16.06 63.37
C ILE A 809 7.16 -15.53 64.70
N ALA A 810 6.37 -15.59 65.78
CA ALA A 810 6.81 -15.13 67.11
C ALA A 810 7.98 -15.97 67.67
N GLU A 811 8.01 -17.28 67.41
CA GLU A 811 9.15 -18.13 67.73
C GLU A 811 10.39 -17.72 66.93
N CYS A 812 10.26 -17.55 65.61
CA CYS A 812 11.36 -17.14 64.73
C CYS A 812 11.90 -15.74 65.06
N ASP A 813 11.05 -14.78 65.42
CA ASP A 813 11.45 -13.46 65.93
C ASP A 813 12.38 -13.58 67.16
N SER A 814 12.08 -14.49 68.07
CA SER A 814 12.91 -14.73 69.26
C SER A 814 14.27 -15.36 68.89
N LEU A 815 14.28 -16.27 67.91
CA LEU A 815 15.49 -16.94 67.43
C LEU A 815 16.41 -15.99 66.65
N VAL A 816 15.84 -15.11 65.83
CA VAL A 816 16.58 -14.05 65.11
C VAL A 816 17.21 -13.06 66.10
N LYS A 817 16.46 -12.63 67.14
CA LYS A 817 17.02 -11.81 68.23
C LYS A 817 18.12 -12.53 69.03
N SER A 818 18.10 -13.86 69.08
CA SER A 818 19.18 -14.68 69.68
C SER A 818 20.38 -14.92 68.75
N GLY A 819 20.40 -14.32 67.54
CA GLY A 819 21.48 -14.45 66.56
C GLY A 819 21.43 -15.71 65.68
N LYS A 820 20.37 -16.55 65.81
CA LYS A 820 20.22 -17.81 65.08
C LYS A 820 19.33 -17.65 63.84
N LEU A 821 19.88 -16.99 62.82
CA LEU A 821 19.13 -16.65 61.60
C LEU A 821 18.77 -17.89 60.75
N GLU A 822 19.73 -18.72 60.38
CA GLU A 822 19.49 -19.87 59.47
C GLU A 822 18.44 -20.86 60.04
N PRO A 823 18.50 -21.29 61.32
CA PRO A 823 17.49 -22.20 61.87
C PRO A 823 16.08 -21.59 61.95
N ALA A 824 15.96 -20.26 62.02
CA ALA A 824 14.68 -19.56 61.97
C ALA A 824 14.11 -19.52 60.55
N LEU A 825 14.98 -19.35 59.54
CA LEU A 825 14.60 -19.38 58.12
C LEU A 825 14.17 -20.78 57.67
N ASP A 826 14.87 -21.84 58.09
CA ASP A 826 14.50 -23.22 57.77
C ASP A 826 13.08 -23.56 58.25
N LYS A 827 12.74 -23.17 59.50
CA LYS A 827 11.39 -23.32 60.06
C LYS A 827 10.33 -22.60 59.21
N LEU A 828 10.59 -21.35 58.83
CA LEU A 828 9.68 -20.56 57.98
C LEU A 828 9.52 -21.18 56.59
N LEU A 829 10.59 -21.70 55.99
CA LEU A 829 10.58 -22.33 54.66
C LEU A 829 9.84 -23.68 54.65
N ILE A 830 9.84 -24.41 55.76
CA ILE A 830 9.05 -25.64 55.92
C ILE A 830 7.55 -25.32 55.95
N LEU A 831 7.12 -24.33 56.76
CA LEU A 831 5.72 -23.94 56.83
C LEU A 831 5.25 -23.23 55.54
N GLU A 832 6.14 -22.47 54.87
CA GLU A 832 5.88 -21.87 53.56
C GLU A 832 5.54 -22.95 52.52
N LYS A 833 6.29 -24.07 52.50
CA LYS A 833 5.98 -25.21 51.63
C LYS A 833 4.59 -25.79 51.89
N GLN A 834 4.17 -25.91 53.16
CA GLN A 834 2.87 -26.46 53.53
C GLN A 834 1.71 -25.52 53.15
N THR A 835 1.79 -24.24 53.55
CA THR A 835 0.77 -23.21 53.25
C THR A 835 0.55 -23.02 51.75
N ARG A 836 1.65 -23.01 50.98
CA ARG A 836 1.65 -22.88 49.52
C ARG A 836 1.00 -24.09 48.83
N ASN A 837 1.28 -25.31 49.32
CA ASN A 837 0.65 -26.52 48.79
C ASN A 837 -0.87 -26.50 49.01
N ALA A 838 -1.34 -25.98 50.15
CA ALA A 838 -2.76 -25.81 50.48
C ALA A 838 -3.42 -24.55 49.87
N ALA A 839 -2.69 -23.80 49.05
CA ALA A 839 -3.10 -22.54 48.41
C ALA A 839 -3.55 -21.40 49.36
N ASP A 840 -3.05 -21.37 50.61
CA ASP A 840 -3.36 -20.29 51.56
C ASP A 840 -2.52 -19.03 51.27
N LEU A 841 -3.08 -18.15 50.42
CA LEU A 841 -2.42 -16.91 50.00
C LEU A 841 -2.05 -15.99 51.15
N LYS A 842 -2.87 -15.89 52.21
CA LYS A 842 -2.62 -14.95 53.32
C LYS A 842 -1.42 -15.42 54.13
N SER A 843 -1.42 -16.69 54.52
CA SER A 843 -0.35 -17.32 55.29
C SER A 843 0.96 -17.35 54.51
N THR A 844 0.96 -17.82 53.24
CA THR A 844 2.16 -17.85 52.40
C THR A 844 2.75 -16.46 52.18
N THR A 845 1.92 -15.43 51.95
CA THR A 845 2.40 -14.05 51.77
C THR A 845 3.08 -13.51 53.04
N ARG A 846 2.54 -13.81 54.23
CA ARG A 846 3.15 -13.40 55.51
C ARG A 846 4.50 -14.09 55.75
N LEU A 847 4.58 -15.40 55.55
CA LEU A 847 5.81 -16.17 55.71
C LEU A 847 6.91 -15.70 54.75
N VAL A 848 6.56 -15.46 53.49
CA VAL A 848 7.47 -14.94 52.47
C VAL A 848 8.01 -13.55 52.82
N LYS A 849 7.17 -12.65 53.38
CA LYS A 849 7.62 -11.35 53.89
C LYS A 849 8.53 -11.49 55.11
N ALA A 850 8.16 -12.32 56.10
CA ALA A 850 8.96 -12.54 57.30
C ALA A 850 10.38 -13.05 56.97
N VAL A 851 10.52 -13.98 56.02
CA VAL A 851 11.84 -14.46 55.52
C VAL A 851 12.70 -13.30 55.00
N ALA A 852 12.12 -12.37 54.23
CA ALA A 852 12.83 -11.21 53.73
C ALA A 852 13.16 -10.19 54.84
N GLU A 853 12.22 -9.93 55.75
CA GLU A 853 12.39 -9.00 56.87
C GLU A 853 13.48 -9.46 57.83
N HIS A 854 13.55 -10.74 58.21
CA HIS A 854 14.62 -11.24 59.07
C HIS A 854 16.01 -11.15 58.42
N CYS A 855 16.13 -11.43 57.12
CA CYS A 855 17.39 -11.25 56.40
C CYS A 855 17.81 -9.77 56.35
N TYR A 856 16.86 -8.85 56.15
CA TYR A 856 17.10 -7.41 56.13
C TYR A 856 17.46 -6.86 57.53
N GLN A 857 16.75 -7.27 58.58
CA GLN A 857 17.03 -6.89 59.97
C GLN A 857 18.41 -7.36 60.43
N ALA A 858 18.81 -8.57 60.04
CA ALA A 858 20.16 -9.11 60.29
C ALA A 858 21.25 -8.48 59.41
N ARG A 859 20.90 -7.55 58.50
CA ARG A 859 21.79 -6.89 57.53
C ARG A 859 22.58 -7.84 56.62
N ASN A 860 22.11 -9.09 56.45
CA ASN A 860 22.72 -10.07 55.57
C ASN A 860 22.07 -10.03 54.18
N PHE A 861 22.57 -9.14 53.33
CA PHE A 861 22.03 -8.89 51.98
C PHE A 861 22.27 -10.05 51.01
N ASP A 862 23.32 -10.85 51.21
CA ASP A 862 23.64 -11.99 50.34
C ASP A 862 22.64 -13.13 50.55
N LEU A 863 22.28 -13.38 51.81
CA LEU A 863 21.22 -14.32 52.17
C LEU A 863 19.84 -13.81 51.75
N LEU A 864 19.58 -12.49 51.85
CA LEU A 864 18.36 -11.87 51.31
C LEU A 864 18.24 -12.09 49.79
N ASN A 865 19.29 -11.78 49.03
CA ASN A 865 19.36 -11.97 47.58
C ASN A 865 19.12 -13.43 47.18
N THR A 866 19.74 -14.37 47.90
CA THR A 866 19.55 -15.82 47.70
C THR A 866 18.09 -16.21 47.94
N ASN A 867 17.51 -15.81 49.08
CA ASN A 867 16.13 -16.15 49.44
C ASN A 867 15.09 -15.54 48.49
N VAL A 868 15.28 -14.29 48.05
CA VAL A 868 14.40 -13.63 47.06
C VAL A 868 14.47 -14.34 45.70
N SER A 869 15.66 -14.78 45.27
CA SER A 869 15.83 -15.60 44.06
C SER A 869 15.15 -16.97 44.19
N VAL A 870 15.34 -17.66 45.31
CA VAL A 870 14.75 -19.00 45.57
C VAL A 870 13.22 -18.93 45.66
N LEU A 871 12.67 -18.07 46.53
CA LEU A 871 11.22 -17.98 46.76
C LEU A 871 10.44 -17.59 45.50
N SER A 872 11.05 -16.81 44.60
CA SER A 872 10.43 -16.35 43.36
C SER A 872 10.63 -17.29 42.15
N LYS A 873 11.55 -18.26 42.23
CA LYS A 873 11.77 -19.32 41.23
C LYS A 873 11.17 -20.68 41.65
N LYS A 874 10.78 -20.84 42.93
CA LYS A 874 10.08 -22.03 43.46
C LYS A 874 8.85 -22.41 42.62
N HIS A 875 8.85 -23.61 42.05
CA HIS A 875 7.71 -24.15 41.30
C HIS A 875 6.44 -24.20 42.16
N GLY A 876 5.31 -23.72 41.64
CA GLY A 876 4.03 -23.66 42.36
C GLY A 876 3.88 -22.50 43.36
N GLN A 877 4.72 -21.46 43.30
CA GLN A 877 4.54 -20.27 44.15
C GLN A 877 3.34 -19.42 43.74
N LEU A 878 2.61 -18.87 44.72
CA LEU A 878 1.46 -18.00 44.50
C LEU A 878 1.91 -16.63 43.96
N LYS A 879 1.37 -16.21 42.81
CA LYS A 879 1.76 -14.98 42.09
C LYS A 879 1.74 -13.73 43.00
N ALA A 880 0.67 -13.55 43.77
CA ALA A 880 0.50 -12.42 44.66
C ALA A 880 1.48 -12.42 45.85
N ALA A 881 1.93 -13.59 46.32
CA ALA A 881 2.98 -13.67 47.35
C ALA A 881 4.35 -13.20 46.80
N VAL A 882 4.67 -13.54 45.54
CA VAL A 882 5.88 -13.04 44.86
C VAL A 882 5.80 -11.53 44.61
N GLN A 883 4.64 -11.02 44.21
CA GLN A 883 4.42 -9.59 44.03
C GLN A 883 4.66 -8.82 45.35
N ALA A 884 4.02 -9.26 46.43
CA ALA A 884 4.14 -8.62 47.74
C ALA A 884 5.55 -8.74 48.36
N LEU A 885 6.33 -9.75 47.97
CA LEU A 885 7.76 -9.86 48.29
C LEU A 885 8.59 -8.80 47.57
N VAL A 886 8.44 -8.70 46.24
CA VAL A 886 9.20 -7.76 45.40
C VAL A 886 8.88 -6.31 45.78
N GLU A 887 7.61 -5.99 45.99
CA GLU A 887 7.17 -4.66 46.43
C GLU A 887 7.78 -4.27 47.79
N LEU A 888 7.87 -5.21 48.75
CA LEU A 888 8.50 -4.97 50.04
C LEU A 888 10.00 -4.68 49.89
N VAL A 889 10.73 -5.54 49.18
CA VAL A 889 12.18 -5.38 49.00
C VAL A 889 12.53 -4.09 48.24
N MET A 890 11.67 -3.66 47.31
CA MET A 890 11.84 -2.37 46.63
C MET A 890 11.80 -1.17 47.58
N THR A 891 11.03 -1.20 48.67
CA THR A 891 10.99 -0.08 49.64
C THR A 891 12.33 0.13 50.35
N TRP A 892 13.16 -0.91 50.45
CA TRP A 892 14.45 -0.85 51.13
C TRP A 892 15.61 -0.34 50.25
N LEU A 893 15.40 -0.16 48.93
CA LEU A 893 16.47 0.23 48.00
C LEU A 893 17.16 1.53 48.39
N ASP A 894 16.41 2.56 48.80
CA ASP A 894 16.97 3.86 49.20
C ASP A 894 17.74 3.80 50.53
N ASP A 895 17.33 2.90 51.43
CA ASP A 895 18.00 2.70 52.72
C ASP A 895 19.26 1.86 52.56
N VAL A 896 19.23 0.78 51.78
CA VAL A 896 20.39 -0.06 51.46
C VAL A 896 21.49 0.78 50.82
N LYS A 897 21.14 1.67 49.88
CA LYS A 897 22.09 2.59 49.25
C LYS A 897 22.81 3.50 50.23
N LYS A 898 22.14 3.93 51.32
CA LYS A 898 22.72 4.77 52.38
C LYS A 898 23.50 3.96 53.40
N SER A 899 23.03 2.77 53.78
CA SER A 899 23.60 2.00 54.90
C SER A 899 24.72 1.03 54.50
N ALA A 900 24.64 0.43 53.31
CA ALA A 900 25.50 -0.67 52.88
C ALA A 900 26.39 -0.33 51.67
N GLY A 901 26.29 0.89 51.16
CA GLY A 901 27.05 1.37 50.00
C GLY A 901 26.44 0.98 48.66
N THR A 902 27.00 1.55 47.59
CA THR A 902 26.49 1.44 46.23
C THR A 902 26.59 0.02 45.67
N ASP A 903 27.63 -0.74 46.03
CA ASP A 903 27.89 -2.05 45.43
C ASP A 903 26.84 -3.09 45.85
N LYS A 904 26.54 -3.18 47.15
CA LYS A 904 25.44 -4.02 47.67
C LYS A 904 24.06 -3.56 47.21
N TRP A 905 23.90 -2.27 46.92
CA TRP A 905 22.69 -1.76 46.28
C TRP A 905 22.57 -2.22 44.81
N ILE A 906 23.66 -2.21 44.02
CA ILE A 906 23.67 -2.73 42.64
C ILE A 906 23.41 -4.24 42.61
N GLU A 907 24.00 -5.02 43.52
CA GLU A 907 23.73 -6.46 43.63
C GLU A 907 22.24 -6.73 43.86
N LEU A 908 21.62 -6.08 44.86
CA LEU A 908 20.19 -6.19 45.16
C LEU A 908 19.30 -5.73 43.99
N LEU A 909 19.71 -4.68 43.27
CA LEU A 909 18.98 -4.18 42.11
C LEU A 909 19.02 -5.20 40.95
N ASN A 910 20.18 -5.81 40.70
CA ASN A 910 20.33 -6.85 39.69
C ASN A 910 19.58 -8.15 40.05
N THR A 911 19.53 -8.55 41.32
CA THR A 911 18.70 -9.71 41.72
C THR A 911 17.21 -9.43 41.48
N LEU A 912 16.70 -8.24 41.82
CA LEU A 912 15.33 -7.83 41.50
C LEU A 912 15.05 -7.82 39.99
N ARG A 913 15.98 -7.35 39.15
CA ARG A 913 15.83 -7.40 37.68
C ARG A 913 15.76 -8.85 37.16
N SER A 914 16.59 -9.76 37.67
CA SER A 914 16.55 -11.19 37.30
C SER A 914 15.28 -11.89 37.80
N VAL A 915 14.78 -11.52 38.98
CA VAL A 915 13.59 -12.12 39.61
C VAL A 915 12.29 -11.69 38.92
N THR A 916 12.23 -10.48 38.38
CA THR A 916 11.07 -9.91 37.68
C THR A 916 11.05 -10.21 36.18
N GLU A 917 12.09 -10.85 35.65
CA GLU A 917 12.18 -11.22 34.23
C GLU A 917 11.14 -12.30 33.83
N GLY A 918 10.53 -12.10 32.65
CA GLY A 918 9.55 -13.02 32.07
C GLY A 918 8.19 -13.12 32.79
N LYS A 919 7.96 -12.31 33.83
CA LYS A 919 6.74 -12.37 34.67
C LYS A 919 5.84 -11.16 34.43
N ILE A 920 4.77 -11.36 33.66
CA ILE A 920 3.81 -10.32 33.25
C ILE A 920 3.27 -9.51 34.44
N TYR A 921 2.97 -10.18 35.57
CA TYR A 921 2.46 -9.53 36.78
C TYR A 921 3.50 -8.73 37.59
N LEU A 922 4.77 -8.69 37.15
CA LEU A 922 5.88 -7.93 37.76
C LEU A 922 6.51 -6.91 36.81
N GLU A 923 5.86 -6.60 35.68
CA GLU A 923 6.35 -5.65 34.68
C GLU A 923 6.54 -4.23 35.24
N THR A 924 5.59 -3.74 36.05
CA THR A 924 5.68 -2.39 36.64
C THR A 924 6.81 -2.28 37.69
N PRO A 925 7.00 -3.22 38.63
CA PRO A 925 8.23 -3.33 39.43
C PRO A 925 9.52 -3.34 38.59
N ARG A 926 9.58 -4.18 37.54
CA ARG A 926 10.76 -4.29 36.66
C ARG A 926 11.14 -2.96 36.02
N ALA A 927 10.15 -2.21 35.54
CA ALA A 927 10.32 -0.91 34.91
C ALA A 927 10.94 0.11 35.89
N ARG A 928 10.37 0.24 37.09
CA ARG A 928 10.83 1.18 38.13
C ARG A 928 12.24 0.86 38.63
N VAL A 929 12.55 -0.42 38.83
CA VAL A 929 13.89 -0.88 39.23
C VAL A 929 14.93 -0.52 38.14
N THR A 930 14.65 -0.83 36.88
CA THR A 930 15.55 -0.54 35.76
C THR A 930 15.71 0.97 35.50
N LEU A 931 14.67 1.79 35.68
CA LEU A 931 14.77 3.26 35.61
C LEU A 931 15.74 3.81 36.67
N THR A 932 15.71 3.25 37.89
CA THR A 932 16.62 3.66 38.97
C THR A 932 18.08 3.30 38.66
N LEU A 933 18.33 2.17 37.99
CA LEU A 933 19.66 1.79 37.50
C LEU A 933 20.14 2.70 36.35
N ALA A 934 19.28 3.01 35.38
CA ALA A 934 19.62 3.91 34.29
C ALA A 934 19.97 5.32 34.80
N LYS A 935 19.20 5.86 35.75
CA LYS A 935 19.52 7.12 36.46
C LYS A 935 20.86 7.06 37.21
N HIS A 936 21.25 5.90 37.74
CA HIS A 936 22.55 5.73 38.38
C HIS A 936 23.70 5.84 37.36
N HIS A 937 23.60 5.17 36.21
CA HIS A 937 24.58 5.31 35.13
C HIS A 937 24.62 6.74 34.56
N GLU A 938 23.47 7.42 34.46
CA GLU A 938 23.43 8.83 34.07
C GLU A 938 24.18 9.74 35.07
N VAL A 939 24.02 9.51 36.38
CA VAL A 939 24.78 10.24 37.42
C VAL A 939 26.28 9.94 37.32
N LEU A 940 26.68 8.68 37.09
CA LEU A 940 28.08 8.30 36.89
C LEU A 940 28.70 8.96 35.66
N ALA A 941 27.96 9.03 34.55
CA ALA A 941 28.39 9.76 33.36
C ALA A 941 28.58 11.25 33.69
N ASN A 942 27.55 11.91 34.24
CA ASN A 942 27.57 13.34 34.56
C ASN A 942 28.68 13.73 35.56
N ALA A 943 29.18 12.79 36.38
CA ALA A 943 30.31 13.02 37.27
C ALA A 943 31.68 13.10 36.55
N ALA A 944 31.80 12.56 35.33
CA ALA A 944 33.04 12.50 34.55
C ALA A 944 32.85 12.97 33.10
N PRO A 945 32.40 14.23 32.86
CA PRO A 945 32.09 14.72 31.51
C PRO A 945 33.30 14.65 30.57
N LYS A 946 33.03 14.37 29.28
CA LYS A 946 34.03 14.27 28.20
C LYS A 946 35.07 13.12 28.31
N THR A 947 34.90 12.17 29.25
CA THR A 947 35.71 10.92 29.31
C THR A 947 35.10 9.79 28.46
N PRO A 948 35.84 8.73 28.06
CA PRO A 948 35.22 7.56 27.42
C PRO A 948 34.15 6.89 28.31
N ALA A 949 34.36 6.88 29.63
CA ALA A 949 33.40 6.39 30.61
C ALA A 949 32.05 7.15 30.60
N TYR A 950 32.04 8.43 30.21
CA TYR A 950 30.80 9.20 30.01
C TYR A 950 29.93 8.55 28.93
N LYS A 951 30.54 8.19 27.79
CA LYS A 951 29.86 7.58 26.65
C LYS A 951 29.33 6.19 27.00
N GLU A 952 30.17 5.35 27.57
CA GLU A 952 29.81 3.97 27.95
C GLU A 952 28.64 3.96 28.95
N ASN A 953 28.67 4.82 29.97
CA ASN A 953 27.57 4.93 30.93
C ASN A 953 26.28 5.50 30.32
N MET A 954 26.37 6.50 29.43
CA MET A 954 25.19 7.03 28.72
C MET A 954 24.58 6.02 27.75
N GLN A 955 25.41 5.25 27.04
CA GLN A 955 24.96 4.15 26.18
C GLN A 955 24.30 3.05 27.01
N THR A 956 24.93 2.62 28.11
CA THR A 956 24.37 1.65 29.06
C THR A 956 23.02 2.12 29.59
N ALA A 957 22.90 3.38 30.05
CA ALA A 957 21.64 3.94 30.53
C ALA A 957 20.53 3.93 29.45
N SER A 958 20.88 4.27 28.20
CA SER A 958 19.96 4.26 27.06
C SER A 958 19.53 2.85 26.67
N GLU A 959 20.44 1.87 26.68
CA GLU A 959 20.16 0.47 26.36
C GLU A 959 19.23 -0.15 27.40
N LEU A 960 19.60 -0.03 28.69
CA LEU A 960 18.81 -0.51 29.83
C LEU A 960 17.34 -0.06 29.79
N LEU A 961 17.07 1.18 29.37
CA LEU A 961 15.71 1.70 29.22
C LEU A 961 15.08 1.35 27.88
N SER A 962 15.84 1.22 26.79
CA SER A 962 15.32 0.86 25.46
C SER A 962 14.84 -0.60 25.37
N ASP A 963 15.43 -1.49 26.17
CA ASP A 963 15.02 -2.91 26.25
C ASP A 963 13.61 -3.09 26.84
N LEU A 964 13.10 -2.09 27.56
CA LEU A 964 11.76 -2.12 28.15
C LEU A 964 10.70 -1.66 27.15
N GLN A 965 9.85 -2.58 26.71
CA GLN A 965 8.68 -2.30 25.88
C GLN A 965 7.50 -1.76 26.72
N VAL A 966 7.70 -0.63 27.39
CA VAL A 966 6.72 -0.04 28.33
C VAL A 966 5.36 0.22 27.66
N GLU A 967 5.30 0.38 26.33
CA GLU A 967 4.07 0.45 25.56
C GLU A 967 3.14 -0.78 25.70
N THR A 968 3.65 -1.98 25.99
CA THR A 968 2.84 -3.21 26.11
C THR A 968 2.27 -3.41 27.52
N TYR A 969 2.89 -2.81 28.54
CA TYR A 969 2.49 -2.97 29.94
C TYR A 969 1.08 -2.43 30.16
N SER A 970 0.19 -3.30 30.61
CA SER A 970 -1.24 -3.02 30.81
C SER A 970 -1.60 -2.59 32.24
N SER A 971 -0.79 -3.00 33.22
CA SER A 971 -0.93 -2.69 34.65
C SER A 971 -0.39 -1.32 35.06
N MET A 972 0.27 -0.60 34.13
CA MET A 972 0.97 0.64 34.40
C MET A 972 0.10 1.86 34.08
N ASP A 973 0.14 2.88 34.93
CA ASP A 973 -0.64 4.09 34.71
C ASP A 973 -0.20 4.84 33.43
N ARG A 974 -1.16 5.48 32.76
CA ARG A 974 -0.97 6.16 31.47
C ARG A 974 -0.03 7.37 31.58
N ARG A 975 -0.02 8.09 32.71
CA ARG A 975 0.90 9.20 32.94
C ARG A 975 2.33 8.67 33.10
N GLU A 976 2.53 7.75 34.04
CA GLU A 976 3.82 7.10 34.30
C GLU A 976 4.40 6.49 33.02
N LYS A 977 3.57 5.78 32.25
CA LYS A 977 3.93 5.18 30.96
C LYS A 977 4.41 6.21 29.93
N THR A 978 3.79 7.39 29.89
CA THR A 978 4.20 8.49 29.00
C THR A 978 5.52 9.10 29.46
N GLU A 979 5.72 9.29 30.76
CA GLU A 979 6.98 9.76 31.35
C GLU A 979 8.16 8.82 31.02
N PHE A 980 7.97 7.51 31.11
CA PHE A 980 8.98 6.52 30.73
C PHE A 980 9.37 6.58 29.25
N ILE A 981 8.40 6.73 28.33
CA ILE A 981 8.68 6.85 26.89
C ILE A 981 9.43 8.17 26.59
N LEU A 982 9.09 9.25 27.29
CA LEU A 982 9.81 10.53 27.15
C LEU A 982 11.26 10.44 27.66
N GLU A 983 11.51 9.75 28.77
CA GLU A 983 12.89 9.50 29.26
C GLU A 983 13.69 8.59 28.31
N GLN A 984 13.07 7.55 27.73
CA GLN A 984 13.68 6.76 26.65
C GLN A 984 14.09 7.65 25.47
N MET A 985 13.18 8.51 24.99
CA MET A 985 13.47 9.45 23.91
C MET A 985 14.59 10.44 24.28
N ARG A 986 14.61 10.98 25.50
CA ARG A 986 15.64 11.91 25.98
C ARG A 986 17.04 11.29 25.95
N LEU A 987 17.20 10.07 26.47
CA LEU A 987 18.48 9.37 26.47
C LEU A 987 18.93 9.00 25.05
N LEU A 988 18.01 8.58 24.19
CA LEU A 988 18.31 8.32 22.78
C LEU A 988 18.79 9.58 22.05
N VAL A 989 18.18 10.75 22.27
CA VAL A 989 18.64 12.04 21.73
C VAL A 989 20.04 12.39 22.24
N ALA A 990 20.32 12.16 23.53
CA ALA A 990 21.63 12.41 24.11
C ALA A 990 22.72 11.51 23.48
N VAL A 991 22.47 10.20 23.37
CA VAL A 991 23.40 9.25 22.74
C VAL A 991 23.60 9.53 21.26
N ALA A 992 22.54 9.91 20.53
CA ALA A 992 22.63 10.24 19.11
C ALA A 992 23.60 11.42 18.87
N ARG A 993 23.45 12.52 19.63
CA ARG A 993 24.35 13.69 19.55
C ARG A 993 25.81 13.36 19.84
N LEU A 994 26.09 12.44 20.76
CA LEU A 994 27.46 12.01 21.04
C LEU A 994 28.08 11.26 19.85
N LYS A 995 27.29 10.42 19.17
CA LYS A 995 27.74 9.72 17.96
C LYS A 995 27.93 10.67 16.78
N ASP A 996 27.04 11.65 16.61
CA ASP A 996 27.15 12.66 15.56
C ASP A 996 28.44 13.50 15.74
N ALA A 997 28.66 14.03 16.95
CA ALA A 997 29.86 14.84 17.26
C ALA A 997 31.18 14.08 17.07
N GLU A 998 31.21 12.75 17.28
CA GLU A 998 32.38 11.92 17.00
C GLU A 998 32.68 11.78 15.50
N ILE A 999 31.69 11.83 14.62
CA ILE A 999 31.88 11.75 13.17
C ILE A 999 32.29 13.11 12.62
N ASP A 1000 31.68 14.20 13.08
CA ASP A 1000 32.07 15.56 12.71
C ASP A 1000 33.55 15.81 13.06
N ALA A 1001 33.98 15.42 14.27
CA ALA A 1001 35.36 15.51 14.72
C ALA A 1001 36.36 14.67 13.91
N LYS A 1002 35.91 13.58 13.26
CA LYS A 1002 36.76 12.70 12.42
C LYS A 1002 36.79 13.09 10.95
N THR A 1003 35.74 13.75 10.44
CA THR A 1003 35.56 13.99 9.00
C THR A 1003 35.69 15.45 8.60
N GLY A 1004 35.65 16.40 9.55
CA GLY A 1004 35.83 17.84 9.28
C GLY A 1004 34.73 18.47 8.42
N LYS A 1005 33.60 17.77 8.25
CA LYS A 1005 32.38 18.22 7.59
C LYS A 1005 31.21 17.78 8.48
N GLU A 1006 30.13 18.57 8.52
CA GLU A 1006 28.88 18.18 9.20
C GLU A 1006 28.25 16.98 8.48
N VAL A 1007 28.59 15.76 8.89
CA VAL A 1007 28.10 14.51 8.28
C VAL A 1007 27.13 13.84 9.25
N VAL A 1008 25.86 14.18 9.03
CA VAL A 1008 24.67 13.89 9.85
C VAL A 1008 24.26 12.40 9.84
N ALA A 1009 25.23 11.50 10.03
CA ALA A 1009 25.09 10.05 9.80
C ALA A 1009 25.51 9.16 10.99
N GLY A 1010 26.02 9.72 12.09
CA GLY A 1010 26.57 8.94 13.21
C GLY A 1010 25.52 8.35 14.14
N GLY A 1011 24.48 9.12 14.45
CA GLY A 1011 23.38 8.76 15.32
C GLY A 1011 22.07 8.42 14.59
N GLU A 1012 22.05 8.21 13.26
CA GLU A 1012 20.81 8.00 12.48
C GLU A 1012 19.95 6.88 13.08
N ALA A 1013 20.57 5.79 13.56
CA ALA A 1013 19.88 4.68 14.21
C ALA A 1013 19.13 5.10 15.49
N GLU A 1014 19.76 5.92 16.33
CA GLU A 1014 19.15 6.46 17.55
C GLU A 1014 18.06 7.50 17.23
N TRP A 1015 18.29 8.40 16.27
CA TRP A 1015 17.28 9.36 15.81
C TRP A 1015 16.03 8.66 15.23
N ILE A 1016 16.21 7.53 14.53
CA ILE A 1016 15.10 6.68 14.08
C ILE A 1016 14.33 6.09 15.28
N LYS A 1017 15.03 5.63 16.33
CA LYS A 1017 14.38 5.14 17.57
C LYS A 1017 13.58 6.25 18.26
N VAL A 1018 14.09 7.49 18.33
CA VAL A 1018 13.34 8.66 18.85
C VAL A 1018 12.04 8.87 18.07
N ARG A 1019 12.09 8.82 16.73
CA ARG A 1019 10.90 8.94 15.87
C ARG A 1019 9.88 7.84 16.09
N VAL A 1020 10.32 6.61 16.37
CA VAL A 1020 9.44 5.48 16.72
C VAL A 1020 8.83 5.70 18.10
N GLY A 1021 9.61 6.12 19.10
CA GLY A 1021 9.12 6.51 20.43
C GLY A 1021 8.03 7.59 20.37
N GLY A 1022 8.24 8.62 19.55
CA GLY A 1022 7.26 9.69 19.35
C GLY A 1022 5.89 9.21 18.80
N ARG A 1023 5.87 8.10 18.04
CA ARG A 1023 4.62 7.49 17.56
C ARG A 1023 3.89 6.62 18.59
N LYS A 1024 4.55 6.25 19.70
CA LYS A 1024 3.95 5.45 20.79
C LYS A 1024 3.05 6.31 21.71
N ILE A 1025 3.25 7.63 21.72
CA ILE A 1025 2.52 8.57 22.59
C ILE A 1025 1.23 9.01 21.90
N ASN A 1026 0.09 8.95 22.62
CA ASN A 1026 -1.18 9.46 22.10
C ASN A 1026 -1.32 10.97 22.37
N GLU A 1027 -1.38 11.78 21.30
CA GLU A 1027 -1.53 13.24 21.36
C GLU A 1027 -2.82 13.71 22.07
N GLU A 1028 -3.87 12.90 22.16
CA GLU A 1028 -5.11 13.26 22.87
C GLU A 1028 -4.87 13.40 24.37
N PHE A 1029 -4.05 12.54 24.95
CA PHE A 1029 -3.69 12.57 26.38
C PHE A 1029 -2.91 13.83 26.75
N LEU A 1030 -2.09 14.33 25.82
CA LEU A 1030 -1.30 15.55 25.98
C LEU A 1030 -2.14 16.84 25.88
N LYS A 1031 -3.44 16.76 25.58
CA LYS A 1031 -4.36 17.92 25.60
C LYS A 1031 -4.99 18.15 26.97
N GLU A 1032 -4.88 17.17 27.88
CA GLU A 1032 -5.40 17.27 29.24
C GLU A 1032 -4.56 18.28 30.06
N LYS A 1033 -5.21 19.19 30.80
CA LYS A 1033 -4.55 20.27 31.54
C LYS A 1033 -3.55 19.78 32.59
N GLU A 1034 -3.74 18.57 33.11
CA GLU A 1034 -2.85 17.97 34.11
C GLU A 1034 -1.51 17.50 33.50
N ASN A 1035 -1.46 17.24 32.18
CA ASN A 1035 -0.30 16.67 31.48
C ASN A 1035 0.43 17.70 30.59
N GLU A 1036 0.21 19.00 30.85
CA GLU A 1036 0.81 20.10 30.09
C GLU A 1036 2.35 20.06 30.13
N ASP A 1037 2.94 19.65 31.27
CA ASP A 1037 4.38 19.46 31.42
C ASP A 1037 4.93 18.36 30.51
N LEU A 1038 4.18 17.27 30.32
CA LEU A 1038 4.53 16.18 29.39
C LEU A 1038 4.39 16.63 27.94
N LYS A 1039 3.37 17.45 27.63
CA LYS A 1039 3.18 18.04 26.30
C LYS A 1039 4.38 18.88 25.87
N LEU A 1040 4.91 19.72 26.77
CA LEU A 1040 6.08 20.57 26.48
C LEU A 1040 7.35 19.74 26.28
N LYS A 1041 7.64 18.77 27.17
CA LYS A 1041 8.77 17.83 27.02
C LYS A 1041 8.70 17.04 25.71
N TYR A 1042 7.51 16.56 25.34
CA TYR A 1042 7.28 15.84 24.09
C TYR A 1042 7.62 16.67 22.86
N TYR A 1043 7.07 17.89 22.76
CA TYR A 1043 7.30 18.71 21.57
C TYR A 1043 8.72 19.25 21.48
N ASP A 1044 9.42 19.52 22.59
CA ASP A 1044 10.85 19.84 22.58
C ASP A 1044 11.69 18.71 21.94
N LEU A 1045 11.51 17.46 22.40
CA LEU A 1045 12.21 16.30 21.82
C LEU A 1045 11.86 16.09 20.33
N MET A 1046 10.61 16.31 19.94
CA MET A 1046 10.18 16.21 18.53
C MET A 1046 10.74 17.34 17.65
N ILE A 1047 10.86 18.55 18.18
CA ILE A 1047 11.54 19.69 17.53
C ILE A 1047 13.02 19.36 17.31
N GLN A 1048 13.70 18.85 18.34
CA GLN A 1048 15.12 18.48 18.24
C GLN A 1048 15.37 17.40 17.17
N HIS A 1049 14.52 16.37 17.09
CA HIS A 1049 14.55 15.38 16.00
C HIS A 1049 14.28 16.00 14.61
N ALA A 1050 13.25 16.86 14.49
CA ALA A 1050 12.90 17.45 13.20
C ALA A 1050 13.95 18.46 12.69
N LEU A 1051 14.64 19.15 13.59
CA LEU A 1051 15.79 20.01 13.25
C LEU A 1051 16.98 19.21 12.72
N HIS A 1052 17.29 18.05 13.30
CA HIS A 1052 18.31 17.14 12.76
C HIS A 1052 17.99 16.73 11.31
N GLY A 1053 16.74 16.38 11.03
CA GLY A 1053 16.27 16.07 9.67
C GLY A 1053 16.06 17.27 8.74
N SER A 1054 16.36 18.51 9.17
CA SER A 1054 16.06 19.77 8.44
C SER A 1054 14.58 19.89 8.00
N ALA A 1055 13.65 19.26 8.73
CA ALA A 1055 12.23 19.17 8.41
C ALA A 1055 11.45 20.39 8.95
N TYR A 1056 11.80 21.59 8.46
CA TYR A 1056 11.33 22.87 9.01
C TYR A 1056 9.80 23.03 9.09
N LEU A 1057 9.03 22.44 8.16
CA LEU A 1057 7.57 22.46 8.21
C LEU A 1057 7.02 21.76 9.46
N ASP A 1058 7.59 20.62 9.84
CA ASP A 1058 7.16 19.87 11.03
C ASP A 1058 7.62 20.58 12.31
N VAL A 1059 8.80 21.21 12.29
CA VAL A 1059 9.25 22.10 13.39
C VAL A 1059 8.24 23.23 13.62
N ALA A 1060 7.79 23.91 12.55
CA ALA A 1060 6.77 24.96 12.65
C ALA A 1060 5.44 24.43 13.21
N LYS A 1061 4.99 23.23 12.77
CA LYS A 1061 3.80 22.56 13.32
C LYS A 1061 3.94 22.24 14.82
N TYR A 1062 5.10 21.78 15.28
CA TYR A 1062 5.33 21.50 16.70
C TYR A 1062 5.34 22.77 17.53
N TYR A 1063 6.02 23.84 17.10
CA TYR A 1063 5.95 25.14 17.78
C TYR A 1063 4.53 25.72 17.78
N HIS A 1064 3.72 25.50 16.74
CA HIS A 1064 2.30 25.87 16.74
C HIS A 1064 1.51 25.12 17.82
N LYS A 1065 1.71 23.79 17.96
CA LYS A 1065 1.08 23.01 19.04
C LYS A 1065 1.56 23.43 20.44
N VAL A 1066 2.79 23.92 20.57
CA VAL A 1066 3.33 24.52 21.81
C VAL A 1066 2.65 25.87 22.09
N TRP A 1067 2.52 26.76 21.10
CA TRP A 1067 1.84 28.05 21.22
C TRP A 1067 0.34 27.94 21.50
N GLU A 1068 -0.33 26.92 20.97
CA GLU A 1068 -1.75 26.61 21.30
C GLU A 1068 -1.97 26.22 22.77
N THR A 1069 -0.92 25.98 23.54
CA THR A 1069 -1.03 25.53 24.94
C THR A 1069 -1.45 26.68 25.86
N PRO A 1070 -2.47 26.52 26.73
CA PRO A 1070 -3.02 27.61 27.54
C PRO A 1070 -1.98 28.40 28.33
N SER A 1071 -1.04 27.77 29.06
CA SER A 1071 -0.08 28.53 29.88
C SER A 1071 0.89 29.37 29.04
N ILE A 1072 1.21 28.94 27.82
CA ILE A 1072 2.09 29.67 26.88
C ILE A 1072 1.32 30.78 26.15
N LYS A 1073 0.01 30.60 25.95
CA LYS A 1073 -0.86 31.60 25.32
C LYS A 1073 -1.31 32.70 26.28
N GLU A 1074 -1.39 32.37 27.57
CA GLU A 1074 -1.64 33.32 28.68
C GLU A 1074 -0.37 34.08 29.08
N ASP A 1075 0.83 33.51 28.90
CA ASP A 1075 2.11 34.21 29.11
C ASP A 1075 2.41 35.21 27.96
N VAL A 1076 2.07 36.48 28.22
CA VAL A 1076 2.28 37.61 27.31
C VAL A 1076 3.76 38.04 27.21
N GLY A 1077 4.64 37.57 28.11
CA GLY A 1077 6.03 38.02 28.23
C GLY A 1077 6.94 37.50 27.12
N ASP A 1078 7.67 36.41 27.41
CA ASP A 1078 8.75 35.93 26.56
C ASP A 1078 8.44 34.60 25.87
N GLN A 1079 7.74 33.66 26.52
CA GLN A 1079 7.57 32.30 25.99
C GLN A 1079 6.58 32.25 24.81
N GLY A 1080 5.40 32.85 24.96
CA GLY A 1080 4.41 32.93 23.88
C GLY A 1080 4.93 33.69 22.66
N LYS A 1081 5.68 34.77 22.89
CA LYS A 1081 6.37 35.55 21.85
C LYS A 1081 7.44 34.71 21.15
N ALA A 1082 8.37 34.11 21.88
CA ALA A 1082 9.42 33.28 21.31
C ALA A 1082 8.84 32.12 20.48
N ALA A 1083 7.75 31.48 20.94
CA ALA A 1083 7.09 30.44 20.17
C ALA A 1083 6.58 30.95 18.81
N LEU A 1084 5.89 32.11 18.77
CA LEU A 1084 5.45 32.74 17.52
C LEU A 1084 6.60 33.10 16.58
N GLU A 1085 7.70 33.65 17.12
CA GLU A 1085 8.88 33.97 16.33
C GLU A 1085 9.46 32.72 15.64
N HIS A 1086 9.63 31.62 16.38
CA HIS A 1086 10.15 30.37 15.83
C HIS A 1086 9.20 29.76 14.77
N ILE A 1087 7.87 29.87 14.96
CA ILE A 1087 6.90 29.45 13.92
C ILE A 1087 7.15 30.22 12.63
N VAL A 1088 7.31 31.55 12.70
CA VAL A 1088 7.57 32.40 11.52
C VAL A 1088 8.90 32.05 10.85
N TYR A 1089 9.97 31.86 11.62
CA TYR A 1089 11.28 31.51 11.06
C TYR A 1089 11.24 30.16 10.31
N TYR A 1090 10.66 29.12 10.92
CA TYR A 1090 10.65 27.78 10.31
C TYR A 1090 9.63 27.61 9.18
N ILE A 1091 8.50 28.33 9.18
CA ILE A 1091 7.54 28.26 8.06
C ILE A 1091 8.06 28.98 6.80
N VAL A 1092 8.92 30.00 6.97
CA VAL A 1092 9.59 30.67 5.85
C VAL A 1092 10.74 29.81 5.30
N LEU A 1093 11.47 29.09 6.16
CA LEU A 1093 12.51 28.13 5.76
C LEU A 1093 11.97 26.87 5.08
N ALA A 1094 10.73 26.47 5.40
CA ALA A 1094 10.07 25.30 4.82
C ALA A 1094 9.91 25.42 3.29
N SER A 1095 10.08 24.31 2.58
CA SER A 1095 9.82 24.24 1.15
C SER A 1095 8.34 24.46 0.84
N HIS A 1096 8.06 25.06 -0.32
CA HIS A 1096 6.70 25.36 -0.72
C HIS A 1096 5.88 24.07 -0.92
N SER A 1097 4.79 23.97 -0.16
CA SER A 1097 3.80 22.90 -0.24
C SER A 1097 2.41 23.46 0.06
N ASN A 1098 1.36 22.72 -0.28
CA ASN A 1098 -0.01 23.14 0.02
C ASN A 1098 -0.24 23.34 1.54
N GLU A 1099 0.38 22.50 2.38
CA GLU A 1099 0.33 22.63 3.84
C GLU A 1099 1.07 23.88 4.34
N GLN A 1100 2.26 24.16 3.79
CA GLN A 1100 3.05 25.34 4.13
C GLN A 1100 2.31 26.64 3.75
N SER A 1101 1.70 26.68 2.56
CA SER A 1101 0.94 27.84 2.08
C SER A 1101 -0.32 28.09 2.93
N ASP A 1102 -1.09 27.05 3.26
CA ASP A 1102 -2.28 27.16 4.11
C ASP A 1102 -1.90 27.67 5.51
N MET A 1103 -0.90 27.05 6.15
CA MET A 1103 -0.43 27.48 7.48
C MET A 1103 0.11 28.93 7.46
N LEU A 1104 0.81 29.35 6.40
CA LEU A 1104 1.32 30.72 6.24
C LEU A 1104 0.18 31.74 6.14
N HIS A 1105 -0.87 31.44 5.36
CA HIS A 1105 -2.05 32.30 5.24
C HIS A 1105 -2.85 32.38 6.55
N ARG A 1106 -2.93 31.28 7.32
CA ARG A 1106 -3.56 31.30 8.66
C ARG A 1106 -2.78 32.19 9.63
N LEU A 1107 -1.46 32.05 9.70
CA LEU A 1107 -0.60 32.89 10.56
C LEU A 1107 -0.67 34.37 10.19
N TYR A 1108 -0.69 34.70 8.90
CA TYR A 1108 -0.88 36.08 8.43
C TYR A 1108 -2.23 36.69 8.85
N THR A 1109 -3.24 35.86 9.12
CA THR A 1109 -4.56 36.30 9.58
C THR A 1109 -4.65 36.41 11.12
N ASP A 1110 -3.64 35.93 11.86
CA ASP A 1110 -3.68 35.89 13.32
C ASP A 1110 -3.39 37.27 13.95
N PRO A 1111 -4.29 37.82 14.79
CA PRO A 1111 -4.06 39.11 15.45
C PRO A 1111 -2.87 39.12 16.43
N ALA A 1112 -2.38 37.95 16.87
CA ALA A 1112 -1.17 37.88 17.68
C ALA A 1112 0.09 38.27 16.90
N LEU A 1113 0.14 37.96 15.59
CA LEU A 1113 1.28 38.28 14.72
C LEU A 1113 1.39 39.79 14.43
N LEU A 1114 0.26 40.53 14.41
CA LEU A 1114 0.25 41.98 14.22
C LEU A 1114 1.05 42.74 15.30
N LYS A 1115 1.24 42.15 16.48
CA LYS A 1115 2.08 42.72 17.56
C LYS A 1115 3.59 42.63 17.26
N LEU A 1116 3.97 41.85 16.25
CA LEU A 1116 5.34 41.57 15.85
C LEU A 1116 5.56 42.11 14.42
N GLU A 1117 5.64 43.44 14.29
CA GLU A 1117 5.62 44.13 12.99
C GLU A 1117 6.66 43.61 11.99
N LEU A 1118 7.90 43.35 12.44
CA LEU A 1118 8.97 42.81 11.58
C LEU A 1118 8.64 41.41 11.05
N HIS A 1119 8.12 40.52 11.91
CA HIS A 1119 7.72 39.17 11.54
C HIS A 1119 6.48 39.17 10.65
N TYR A 1120 5.50 40.02 10.94
CA TYR A 1120 4.32 40.23 10.10
C TYR A 1120 4.71 40.70 8.70
N ASN A 1121 5.62 41.68 8.60
CA ASN A 1121 6.11 42.17 7.31
C ASN A 1121 6.91 41.10 6.55
N LEU A 1122 7.71 40.28 7.24
CA LEU A 1122 8.40 39.14 6.62
C LEU A 1122 7.40 38.11 6.06
N VAL A 1123 6.38 37.72 6.84
CA VAL A 1123 5.31 36.79 6.39
C VAL A 1123 4.55 37.40 5.21
N LYS A 1124 4.22 38.70 5.28
CA LYS A 1124 3.54 39.44 4.21
C LYS A 1124 4.27 39.29 2.88
N CYS A 1125 5.59 39.45 2.85
CA CYS A 1125 6.40 39.32 1.64
C CYS A 1125 6.25 37.95 0.95
N PHE A 1126 6.15 36.86 1.72
CA PHE A 1126 5.94 35.50 1.17
C PHE A 1126 4.48 35.18 0.83
N VAL A 1127 3.51 35.91 1.42
CA VAL A 1127 2.07 35.81 1.15
C VAL A 1127 1.68 36.60 -0.10
N THR A 1128 2.28 37.76 -0.33
CA THR A 1128 2.09 38.57 -1.53
C THR A 1128 2.73 37.90 -2.75
N ARG A 1129 2.07 37.99 -3.91
CA ARG A 1129 2.58 37.44 -5.18
C ARG A 1129 3.45 38.45 -5.91
N GLU A 1130 4.50 38.91 -5.23
CA GLU A 1130 5.39 40.00 -5.65
C GLU A 1130 6.85 39.51 -5.67
N LEU A 1131 7.68 40.14 -6.49
CA LEU A 1131 9.10 39.77 -6.63
C LEU A 1131 9.92 40.37 -5.48
N MET A 1132 10.65 39.52 -4.76
CA MET A 1132 11.54 39.91 -3.67
C MET A 1132 12.99 39.94 -4.15
N ARG A 1133 13.65 41.11 -4.08
CA ARG A 1133 15.09 41.24 -4.37
C ARG A 1133 15.89 40.77 -3.16
N TRP A 1134 16.80 39.81 -3.32
CA TRP A 1134 17.58 39.29 -2.19
C TRP A 1134 18.36 40.38 -1.44
N PRO A 1135 19.08 41.32 -2.11
CA PRO A 1135 19.75 42.42 -1.42
C PRO A 1135 18.82 43.29 -0.56
N GLY A 1136 17.54 43.44 -0.96
CA GLY A 1136 16.53 44.18 -0.19
C GLY A 1136 16.08 43.43 1.07
N ILE A 1137 15.93 42.10 0.99
CA ILE A 1137 15.65 41.27 2.17
C ILE A 1137 16.82 41.32 3.16
N VAL A 1138 18.06 41.26 2.66
CA VAL A 1138 19.27 41.37 3.49
C VAL A 1138 19.36 42.74 4.17
N SER A 1139 19.09 43.84 3.48
CA SER A 1139 19.18 45.18 4.07
C SER A 1139 18.07 45.47 5.09
N LEU A 1140 16.85 44.97 4.89
CA LEU A 1140 15.70 45.23 5.77
C LEU A 1140 15.64 44.29 6.98
N TYR A 1141 16.00 43.01 6.80
CA TYR A 1141 15.82 41.99 7.83
C TYR A 1141 17.13 41.34 8.30
N GLY A 1142 18.27 41.54 7.62
CA GLY A 1142 19.51 40.81 7.88
C GLY A 1142 20.10 41.07 9.26
N GLU A 1143 20.18 42.32 9.69
CA GLU A 1143 20.67 42.67 11.04
C GLU A 1143 19.78 42.14 12.16
N PHE A 1144 18.47 42.04 11.91
CA PHE A 1144 17.50 41.51 12.87
C PHE A 1144 17.59 39.98 12.94
N LEU A 1145 17.49 39.31 11.80
CA LEU A 1145 17.46 37.84 11.72
C LEU A 1145 18.78 37.21 12.19
N ARG A 1146 19.95 37.76 11.82
CA ARG A 1146 21.25 37.18 12.22
C ARG A 1146 21.53 37.23 13.73
N LYS A 1147 20.88 38.15 14.47
CA LYS A 1147 20.91 38.19 15.95
C LYS A 1147 20.13 37.04 16.59
N THR A 1148 19.27 36.35 15.84
CA THR A 1148 18.48 35.21 16.34
C THR A 1148 19.24 33.89 16.18
N PRO A 1149 19.14 32.96 17.15
CA PRO A 1149 19.92 31.71 17.14
C PRO A 1149 19.57 30.76 15.99
N VAL A 1150 18.46 31.01 15.28
CA VAL A 1150 18.04 30.22 14.11
C VAL A 1150 18.86 30.58 12.87
N PHE A 1151 19.11 31.86 12.63
CA PHE A 1151 19.81 32.37 11.43
C PHE A 1151 21.28 32.76 11.69
N SER A 1152 21.79 32.62 12.92
CA SER A 1152 23.23 32.70 13.18
C SER A 1152 24.02 31.57 12.49
N ARG A 1153 23.35 30.46 12.11
CA ARG A 1153 23.94 29.36 11.36
C ARG A 1153 23.86 29.62 9.85
N GLU A 1154 24.97 29.41 9.15
CA GLU A 1154 25.10 29.74 7.73
C GLU A 1154 24.15 28.90 6.83
N LYS A 1155 24.01 27.61 7.11
CA LYS A 1155 23.08 26.71 6.39
C LYS A 1155 21.63 27.23 6.37
N GLN A 1156 21.11 27.69 7.51
CA GLN A 1156 19.76 28.26 7.60
C GLN A 1156 19.64 29.59 6.84
N TRP A 1157 20.73 30.34 6.71
CA TRP A 1157 20.78 31.56 5.91
C TRP A 1157 20.75 31.26 4.40
N GLU A 1158 21.46 30.23 3.95
CA GLU A 1158 21.42 29.73 2.57
C GLU A 1158 20.06 29.12 2.20
N ASP A 1159 19.44 28.37 3.13
CA ASP A 1159 18.08 27.86 2.98
C ASP A 1159 17.08 29.02 2.79
N LEU A 1160 17.19 30.10 3.58
CA LEU A 1160 16.34 31.30 3.42
C LEU A 1160 16.51 31.95 2.05
N HIS A 1161 17.76 32.15 1.60
CA HIS A 1161 18.05 32.69 0.27
C HIS A 1161 17.41 31.82 -0.82
N THR A 1162 17.54 30.51 -0.68
CA THR A 1162 16.93 29.52 -1.58
C THR A 1162 15.41 29.67 -1.64
N ARG A 1163 14.71 29.85 -0.51
CA ARG A 1163 13.24 30.02 -0.50
C ARG A 1163 12.78 31.34 -1.14
N VAL A 1164 13.57 32.41 -1.04
CA VAL A 1164 13.30 33.68 -1.73
C VAL A 1164 13.38 33.49 -3.26
N ILE A 1165 14.42 32.81 -3.74
CA ILE A 1165 14.58 32.47 -5.17
C ILE A 1165 13.40 31.61 -5.66
N GLU A 1166 13.05 30.55 -4.92
CA GLU A 1166 11.95 29.65 -5.27
C GLU A 1166 10.57 30.35 -5.23
N HIS A 1167 10.38 31.36 -4.36
CA HIS A 1167 9.21 32.23 -4.40
C HIS A 1167 9.19 33.06 -5.70
N ASN A 1168 10.30 33.74 -6.02
CA ASN A 1168 10.40 34.55 -7.23
C ASN A 1168 10.13 33.73 -8.51
N VAL A 1169 10.65 32.50 -8.62
CA VAL A 1169 10.39 31.64 -9.79
C VAL A 1169 8.91 31.27 -9.90
N ARG A 1170 8.22 30.94 -8.79
CA ARG A 1170 6.77 30.67 -8.77
C ARG A 1170 5.93 31.90 -9.10
N VAL A 1171 6.39 33.10 -8.72
CA VAL A 1171 5.76 34.37 -9.12
C VAL A 1171 5.93 34.60 -10.61
N VAL A 1172 7.14 34.40 -11.16
CA VAL A 1172 7.40 34.53 -12.60
C VAL A 1172 6.56 33.54 -13.43
N GLU A 1173 6.44 32.28 -13.02
CA GLU A 1173 5.61 31.26 -13.68
C GLU A 1173 4.14 31.70 -13.86
N GLN A 1174 3.57 32.38 -12.87
CA GLN A 1174 2.18 32.84 -12.91
C GLN A 1174 1.94 34.01 -13.88
N TYR A 1175 2.92 34.90 -14.03
CA TYR A 1175 2.77 36.13 -14.82
C TYR A 1175 3.40 36.06 -16.22
N TYR A 1176 4.45 35.25 -16.42
CA TYR A 1176 5.20 35.16 -17.68
C TYR A 1176 4.93 33.85 -18.42
N THR A 1177 4.62 33.95 -19.71
CA THR A 1177 4.48 32.76 -20.59
C THR A 1177 5.83 32.31 -21.15
N ARG A 1178 6.66 33.29 -21.51
CA ARG A 1178 8.05 33.19 -21.95
C ARG A 1178 8.84 34.35 -21.36
N ILE A 1179 10.09 34.09 -20.98
CA ILE A 1179 11.04 35.11 -20.50
C ILE A 1179 12.43 34.83 -21.07
N THR A 1180 13.22 35.87 -21.33
CA THR A 1180 14.64 35.70 -21.68
C THR A 1180 15.44 35.34 -20.43
N LEU A 1181 16.42 34.45 -20.58
CA LEU A 1181 17.26 33.97 -19.48
C LEU A 1181 18.06 35.12 -18.86
N THR A 1182 18.51 36.08 -19.67
CA THR A 1182 19.16 37.34 -19.22
C THR A 1182 18.26 38.24 -18.39
N ARG A 1183 16.94 38.24 -18.63
CA ARG A 1183 15.99 38.96 -17.78
C ARG A 1183 15.73 38.18 -16.49
N LEU A 1184 15.65 36.85 -16.57
CA LEU A 1184 15.40 36.00 -15.41
C LEU A 1184 16.57 36.04 -14.40
N THR A 1185 17.82 35.94 -14.85
CA THR A 1185 19.01 36.15 -13.99
C THR A 1185 18.96 37.53 -13.31
N SER A 1186 18.63 38.58 -14.07
CA SER A 1186 18.50 39.95 -13.54
C SER A 1186 17.37 40.14 -12.51
N LEU A 1187 16.39 39.24 -12.46
CA LEU A 1187 15.31 39.26 -11.47
C LEU A 1187 15.64 38.45 -10.22
N LEU A 1188 16.33 37.31 -10.40
CA LEU A 1188 16.68 36.38 -9.32
C LEU A 1188 17.98 36.74 -8.58
N ASP A 1189 18.81 37.64 -9.11
CA ASP A 1189 20.16 37.95 -8.61
C ASP A 1189 21.11 36.73 -8.60
N LEU A 1190 20.99 35.90 -9.64
CA LEU A 1190 21.77 34.67 -9.82
C LEU A 1190 22.51 34.65 -11.16
N ASP A 1191 23.63 33.94 -11.18
CA ASP A 1191 24.33 33.60 -12.42
C ASP A 1191 23.44 32.75 -13.34
N GLN A 1192 23.76 32.77 -14.64
CA GLN A 1192 23.04 31.96 -15.63
C GLN A 1192 23.06 30.46 -15.28
N LYS A 1193 24.21 29.93 -14.87
CA LYS A 1193 24.35 28.51 -14.47
C LYS A 1193 23.48 28.16 -13.26
N GLN A 1194 23.54 28.98 -12.22
CA GLN A 1194 22.74 28.81 -10.99
C GLN A 1194 21.23 28.93 -11.27
N THR A 1195 20.85 29.81 -12.20
CA THR A 1195 19.46 29.97 -12.66
C THR A 1195 18.98 28.71 -13.41
N GLU A 1196 19.78 28.21 -14.37
CA GLU A 1196 19.49 26.96 -15.10
C GLU A 1196 19.36 25.77 -14.13
N GLU A 1197 20.25 25.65 -13.16
CA GLU A 1197 20.25 24.60 -12.14
C GLU A 1197 19.04 24.68 -11.21
N THR A 1198 18.70 25.88 -10.70
CA THR A 1198 17.56 26.08 -9.79
C THR A 1198 16.23 25.76 -10.47
N ILE A 1199 16.04 26.18 -11.72
CA ILE A 1199 14.85 25.83 -12.51
C ILE A 1199 14.80 24.33 -12.75
N SER A 1200 15.92 23.69 -13.10
CA SER A 1200 16.00 22.24 -13.31
C SER A 1200 15.62 21.47 -12.04
N ARG A 1201 16.13 21.89 -10.87
CA ARG A 1201 15.78 21.32 -9.56
C ARG A 1201 14.28 21.42 -9.28
N LEU A 1202 13.67 22.59 -9.53
CA LEU A 1202 12.23 22.82 -9.29
C LEU A 1202 11.32 22.03 -10.26
N VAL A 1203 11.74 21.85 -11.51
CA VAL A 1203 11.02 21.03 -12.50
C VAL A 1203 11.12 19.54 -12.15
N VAL A 1204 12.30 19.05 -11.75
CA VAL A 1204 12.49 17.66 -11.28
C VAL A 1204 11.71 17.38 -9.99
N ALA A 1205 11.63 18.35 -9.09
CA ALA A 1205 10.79 18.27 -7.89
C ALA A 1205 9.28 18.35 -8.17
N GLY A 1206 8.86 18.67 -9.40
CA GLY A 1206 7.45 18.81 -9.78
C GLY A 1206 6.76 20.05 -9.21
N THR A 1207 7.51 21.04 -8.71
CA THR A 1207 6.97 22.26 -8.09
C THR A 1207 6.45 23.26 -9.12
N ILE A 1208 7.09 23.33 -10.29
CA ILE A 1208 6.78 24.22 -11.41
C ILE A 1208 6.87 23.46 -12.73
N TRP A 1209 6.25 23.96 -13.80
CA TRP A 1209 6.51 23.49 -15.15
C TRP A 1209 7.35 24.53 -15.91
N ALA A 1210 8.50 24.12 -16.46
CA ALA A 1210 9.31 24.97 -17.33
C ALA A 1210 10.06 24.17 -18.39
N ARG A 1211 10.35 24.81 -19.53
CA ARG A 1211 11.32 24.35 -20.54
C ARG A 1211 12.30 25.46 -20.87
N ILE A 1212 13.59 25.12 -20.89
CA ILE A 1212 14.69 26.02 -21.22
C ILE A 1212 15.16 25.71 -22.65
N ASP A 1213 15.06 26.69 -23.54
CA ASP A 1213 15.74 26.69 -24.83
C ASP A 1213 17.10 27.39 -24.65
N ARG A 1214 18.16 26.59 -24.53
CA ARG A 1214 19.51 27.08 -24.16
C ARG A 1214 20.18 27.88 -25.28
N PRO A 1215 20.14 27.45 -26.57
CA PRO A 1215 20.66 28.27 -27.68
C PRO A 1215 19.88 29.58 -27.89
N ALA A 1216 18.54 29.57 -27.76
CA ALA A 1216 17.74 30.79 -27.91
C ALA A 1216 17.77 31.70 -26.65
N GLY A 1217 18.18 31.17 -25.50
CA GLY A 1217 18.15 31.87 -24.21
C GLY A 1217 16.73 32.18 -23.72
N ILE A 1218 15.74 31.31 -24.02
CA ILE A 1218 14.32 31.52 -23.69
C ILE A 1218 13.84 30.44 -22.72
N VAL A 1219 13.23 30.86 -21.61
CA VAL A 1219 12.51 29.98 -20.69
C VAL A 1219 11.02 30.10 -20.95
N SER A 1220 10.33 28.98 -21.19
CA SER A 1220 8.88 28.91 -21.36
C SER A 1220 8.24 28.22 -20.15
N PHE A 1221 7.26 28.88 -19.53
CA PHE A 1221 6.50 28.36 -18.37
C PHE A 1221 5.13 27.79 -18.75
N ARG A 1222 4.71 27.90 -20.02
CA ARG A 1222 3.50 27.24 -20.53
C ARG A 1222 3.80 25.92 -21.21
N SER A 1223 3.12 24.87 -20.76
CA SER A 1223 3.05 23.59 -21.46
C SER A 1223 2.50 23.77 -22.88
N ALA A 1224 2.91 22.87 -23.78
CA ALA A 1224 2.42 22.87 -25.15
C ALA A 1224 0.91 22.52 -25.14
N GLN A 1225 0.06 23.53 -25.32
CA GLN A 1225 -1.38 23.36 -25.37
C GLN A 1225 -1.77 22.59 -26.64
N THR A 1226 -2.58 21.56 -26.49
CA THR A 1226 -3.21 20.88 -27.62
C THR A 1226 -4.33 21.74 -28.20
N ALA A 1227 -4.75 21.44 -29.43
CA ALA A 1227 -5.92 22.10 -30.03
C ALA A 1227 -7.20 21.88 -29.19
N GLU A 1228 -7.30 20.75 -28.47
CA GLU A 1228 -8.41 20.47 -27.54
C GLU A 1228 -8.34 21.41 -26.31
N ASP A 1229 -7.16 21.65 -25.74
CA ASP A 1229 -7.00 22.58 -24.60
C ASP A 1229 -7.40 24.01 -24.95
N VAL A 1230 -6.97 24.50 -26.12
CA VAL A 1230 -7.32 25.85 -26.61
C VAL A 1230 -8.83 25.97 -26.84
N MET A 1231 -9.44 24.95 -27.44
CA MET A 1231 -10.90 24.91 -27.67
C MET A 1231 -11.68 24.82 -26.35
N ASN A 1232 -11.19 24.08 -25.35
CA ASN A 1232 -11.82 23.96 -24.04
C ASN A 1232 -11.69 25.27 -23.23
N ALA A 1233 -10.56 25.96 -23.30
CA ALA A 1233 -10.39 27.29 -22.71
C ALA A 1233 -11.35 28.31 -23.34
N TRP A 1234 -11.42 28.37 -24.68
CA TRP A 1234 -12.35 29.23 -25.39
C TRP A 1234 -13.82 28.90 -25.08
N SER A 1235 -14.18 27.61 -24.96
CA SER A 1235 -15.51 27.16 -24.54
C SER A 1235 -15.85 27.61 -23.11
N SER A 1236 -14.90 27.52 -22.18
CA SER A 1236 -15.04 28.02 -20.81
C SER A 1236 -15.27 29.54 -20.80
N ASP A 1237 -14.53 30.30 -21.60
CA ASP A 1237 -14.67 31.76 -21.66
C ASP A 1237 -15.98 32.18 -22.35
N MET A 1238 -16.45 31.44 -23.35
CA MET A 1238 -17.78 31.63 -23.94
C MET A 1238 -18.90 31.34 -22.92
N GLN A 1239 -18.77 30.29 -22.10
CA GLN A 1239 -19.72 30.01 -21.01
C GLN A 1239 -19.72 31.11 -19.94
N LYS A 1240 -18.53 31.63 -19.57
CA LYS A 1240 -18.41 32.79 -18.67
C LYS A 1240 -19.11 34.00 -19.27
N LEU A 1241 -18.83 34.34 -20.53
CA LEU A 1241 -19.44 35.46 -21.26
C LEU A 1241 -20.97 35.36 -21.27
N LEU A 1242 -21.52 34.22 -21.66
CA LEU A 1242 -22.97 33.99 -21.65
C LEU A 1242 -23.56 34.14 -20.24
N SER A 1243 -22.89 33.59 -19.21
CA SER A 1243 -23.33 33.75 -17.82
C SER A 1243 -23.29 35.21 -17.35
N VAL A 1244 -22.35 36.02 -17.85
CA VAL A 1244 -22.26 37.45 -17.54
C VAL A 1244 -23.36 38.22 -18.27
N VAL A 1245 -23.63 37.92 -19.55
CA VAL A 1245 -24.73 38.54 -20.32
C VAL A 1245 -26.09 38.25 -19.65
N GLU A 1246 -26.36 37.00 -19.28
CA GLU A 1246 -27.58 36.61 -18.56
C GLU A 1246 -27.70 37.33 -17.21
N LYS A 1247 -26.61 37.33 -16.41
CA LYS A 1247 -26.55 38.03 -15.12
C LYS A 1247 -26.79 39.53 -15.25
N SER A 1248 -26.28 40.16 -16.31
CA SER A 1248 -26.46 41.57 -16.64
C SER A 1248 -27.90 41.86 -17.07
N TRP A 1249 -28.48 41.05 -17.95
CA TRP A 1249 -29.88 41.16 -18.40
C TRP A 1249 -30.85 41.03 -17.21
N MET A 1250 -30.65 40.06 -16.33
CA MET A 1250 -31.44 39.93 -15.09
C MET A 1250 -31.34 41.18 -14.20
N SER A 1251 -30.15 41.76 -14.03
CA SER A 1251 -29.99 43.01 -13.25
C SER A 1251 -30.60 44.24 -13.96
N MET A 1252 -30.56 44.30 -15.29
CA MET A 1252 -31.20 45.38 -16.05
C MET A 1252 -32.73 45.31 -15.92
N ASN A 1253 -33.31 44.11 -16.03
CA ASN A 1253 -34.75 43.91 -15.82
C ASN A 1253 -35.16 44.21 -14.38
N ALA A 1254 -34.36 43.82 -13.38
CA ALA A 1254 -34.60 44.17 -11.99
C ALA A 1254 -34.54 45.69 -11.76
N ALA A 1255 -33.56 46.38 -12.36
CA ALA A 1255 -33.47 47.84 -12.31
C ALA A 1255 -34.65 48.53 -13.02
N GLN A 1256 -35.07 48.05 -14.20
CA GLN A 1256 -36.26 48.57 -14.90
C GLN A 1256 -37.55 48.33 -14.11
N ALA A 1257 -37.68 47.20 -13.43
CA ALA A 1257 -38.81 46.95 -12.54
C ALA A 1257 -38.80 47.90 -11.33
N ALA A 1258 -37.63 48.18 -10.76
CA ALA A 1258 -37.45 49.14 -9.67
C ALA A 1258 -37.54 50.63 -10.07
N ILE A 1259 -37.55 50.94 -11.38
CA ILE A 1259 -37.82 52.29 -11.92
C ILE A 1259 -39.31 52.44 -12.30
N LYS A 1260 -40.02 51.33 -12.52
CA LYS A 1260 -41.47 51.30 -12.81
C LYS A 1260 -42.33 51.19 -11.55
N ALA A 1261 -41.76 50.73 -10.44
CA ALA A 1261 -42.33 50.74 -9.10
C ALA A 1261 -41.97 52.05 -8.37
#